data_AF-A0A2H6BC27-F1
#
_entry.id   AF-A0A2H6BC27-F1
#
_cell.length_a   1.000
_cell.length_b   1.000
_cell.length_c   1.000
_cell.angle_alpha   90.00
_cell.angle_beta   90.00
_cell.angle_gamma   90.00
#
_symmetry.space_group_name_H-M   'P 1'
#
loop_
_entity.id
_entity.type
_entity.pdbx_description
1 polymer ?
#
loop_
_entity_poly.entity_id
_entity_poly.type
_entity_poly.pdbx_seq_one_letter_code
_entity_poly.pdbx_strand_id
1 'polypeptide(L)'
;MSPVVRDRLIFTTRTTLAAGLAAFVAFVVELPQASSSIMTVFIVSQPLTGMVLSKALYRTVGTIVGGVVAVAITATLYDARELFVVAVSLWIAGCVFVSIYLRDAPASYGALLSGYTVAIIAFPVVDAPDTVFLAALDRIAEIFVGLASATVLSQVFFPRSAGRALKASAETALASASRWAADTLRGRPDPAAVLRDRRALVANVATLDGLRIHASFDSATVRLSNRRIRLLHGRLISFLALVVAIHDRMEILRAERPDRFATLAPTLAGAADAMAAGAPAGARTAAAKAVLAAAPDFAAMRASAGAVLERTILVRVADLLALRDDLDGLSDLRAPETDRAAGEAPATLERYRDYQLAFTAAAAAFVALVGTFAFWILSGWVSGAGAVIFVAVMASLFAQADDPAAAAGGFTLMTAVGAVVAGVYLFGVLPRLEGFEALALALAPLVFGAAYAMSIPAYTLRALALGLGAINIISLSNVMTYDFAAYANTTVASLFGLGLAAALLRVLRPIGTAWPVARLVAGLRRDLAEAAASREAPTRTGFESRMFDRINGLMIRLDLRDPRQLALEQGALAALRVGLNTLALRRVVRALPSAVGAPLADALAELARHFRRLARREPSVPPLDRLDAALSAALAQGPADEAEAAELAVWIAALRSSLAQHPALFGVARRVGEAAA
;
A
#
# COMPACT_ATOMS: atom_id res chain seq x y z
N MET A 1 4.45 -31.62 -7.65
CA MET A 1 3.78 -30.33 -7.91
C MET A 1 4.28 -29.29 -6.91
N SER A 2 4.75 -28.12 -7.36
CA SER A 2 5.25 -27.09 -6.45
C SER A 2 4.12 -26.49 -5.58
N PRO A 3 4.42 -25.98 -4.36
CA PRO A 3 3.41 -25.36 -3.48
C PRO A 3 2.64 -24.22 -4.16
N VAL A 4 3.33 -23.41 -4.98
CA VAL A 4 2.73 -22.31 -5.73
C VAL A 4 1.70 -22.80 -6.74
N VAL A 5 2.00 -23.88 -7.48
CA VAL A 5 1.06 -24.45 -8.45
C VAL A 5 -0.15 -25.05 -7.73
N ARG A 6 0.07 -25.73 -6.60
CA ARG A 6 -1.01 -26.24 -5.75
C ARG A 6 -1.96 -25.14 -5.31
N ASP A 7 -1.42 -24.04 -4.80
CA ASP A 7 -2.18 -22.90 -4.30
C ASP A 7 -3.03 -22.23 -5.40
N ARG A 8 -2.45 -22.10 -6.60
CA ARG A 8 -3.16 -21.57 -7.77
C ARG A 8 -4.31 -22.47 -8.20
N LEU A 9 -4.09 -23.79 -8.22
CA LEU A 9 -5.13 -24.75 -8.57
C LEU A 9 -6.27 -24.74 -7.55
N ILE A 10 -5.95 -24.69 -6.25
CA ILE A 10 -6.98 -24.56 -5.20
C ILE A 10 -7.83 -23.31 -5.41
N PHE A 11 -7.19 -22.15 -5.62
CA PHE A 11 -7.90 -20.89 -5.90
C PHE A 11 -8.80 -21.00 -7.14
N THR A 12 -8.25 -21.58 -8.21
CA THR A 12 -8.93 -21.70 -9.50
C THR A 12 -10.15 -22.61 -9.39
N THR A 13 -9.96 -23.85 -8.93
CA THR A 13 -11.04 -24.84 -8.78
C THR A 13 -12.15 -24.30 -7.88
N ARG A 14 -11.80 -23.69 -6.75
CA ARG A 14 -12.79 -23.08 -5.85
C ARG A 14 -13.58 -21.97 -6.53
N THR A 15 -12.91 -21.09 -7.27
CA THR A 15 -13.57 -19.97 -7.97
C THR A 15 -14.49 -20.49 -9.06
N THR A 16 -14.08 -21.52 -9.80
CA THR A 16 -14.91 -22.16 -10.84
C THR A 16 -16.14 -22.84 -10.22
N LEU A 17 -15.98 -23.59 -9.13
CA LEU A 17 -17.10 -24.21 -8.44
C LEU A 17 -18.06 -23.17 -7.84
N ALA A 18 -17.54 -22.07 -7.29
CA ALA A 18 -18.36 -20.97 -6.78
C ALA A 18 -19.17 -20.28 -7.89
N ALA A 19 -18.57 -20.07 -9.06
CA ALA A 19 -19.25 -19.51 -10.22
C ALA A 19 -20.34 -20.45 -10.74
N GLY A 20 -20.06 -21.75 -10.81
CA GLY A 20 -21.06 -22.77 -11.17
C GLY A 20 -22.22 -22.82 -10.18
N LEU A 21 -21.94 -22.80 -8.87
CA LEU A 21 -22.98 -22.76 -7.84
C LEU A 21 -23.81 -21.47 -7.93
N ALA A 22 -23.17 -20.32 -8.15
CA ALA A 22 -23.86 -19.04 -8.29
C ALA A 22 -24.79 -19.03 -9.49
N ALA A 23 -24.35 -19.59 -10.62
CA ALA A 23 -25.18 -19.77 -11.81
C ALA A 23 -26.38 -20.70 -11.51
N PHE A 24 -26.12 -21.86 -10.91
CA PHE A 24 -27.17 -22.83 -10.57
C PHE A 24 -28.26 -22.22 -9.70
N VAL A 25 -27.88 -21.58 -8.59
CA VAL A 25 -28.83 -20.94 -7.67
C VAL A 25 -29.58 -19.80 -8.35
N ALA A 26 -28.91 -19.01 -9.20
CA ALA A 26 -29.56 -17.93 -9.93
C ALA A 26 -30.64 -18.44 -10.90
N PHE A 27 -30.38 -19.54 -11.62
CA PHE A 27 -31.38 -20.16 -12.49
C PHE A 27 -32.53 -20.80 -11.70
N VAL A 28 -32.24 -21.48 -10.58
CA VAL A 28 -33.27 -22.12 -9.75
C VAL A 28 -34.21 -21.10 -9.11
N VAL A 29 -33.70 -19.93 -8.75
CA VAL A 29 -34.49 -18.82 -8.17
C VAL A 29 -35.09 -17.93 -9.27
N GLU A 30 -34.89 -18.26 -10.54
CA GLU A 30 -35.37 -17.52 -11.71
C GLU A 30 -34.92 -16.05 -11.73
N LEU A 31 -33.70 -15.76 -11.25
CA LEU A 31 -33.16 -14.40 -11.27
C LEU A 31 -32.97 -13.88 -12.71
N PRO A 32 -33.23 -12.60 -12.99
CA PRO A 32 -33.16 -12.06 -14.35
C PRO A 32 -31.78 -12.18 -15.00
N GLN A 33 -30.70 -11.89 -14.27
CA GLN A 33 -29.32 -11.92 -14.80
C GLN A 33 -28.42 -12.85 -13.97
N ALA A 34 -28.35 -14.13 -14.36
CA ALA A 34 -27.41 -15.08 -13.76
C ALA A 34 -25.93 -14.68 -13.97
N SER A 35 -25.64 -13.94 -15.05
CA SER A 35 -24.30 -13.38 -15.32
C SER A 35 -23.79 -12.50 -14.17
N SER A 36 -24.68 -11.73 -13.52
CA SER A 36 -24.36 -10.85 -12.40
C SER A 36 -23.86 -11.57 -11.16
N SER A 37 -24.45 -12.73 -10.87
CA SER A 37 -24.04 -13.62 -9.78
C SER A 37 -22.63 -14.18 -10.04
N ILE A 38 -22.37 -14.64 -11.28
CA ILE A 38 -21.06 -15.16 -11.69
C ILE A 38 -19.99 -14.07 -11.65
N MET A 39 -20.27 -12.89 -12.18
CA MET A 39 -19.36 -11.74 -12.13
C MET A 39 -19.01 -11.36 -10.69
N THR A 40 -19.99 -11.41 -9.79
CA THR A 40 -19.77 -11.14 -8.37
C THR A 40 -18.79 -12.13 -7.74
N VAL A 41 -18.86 -13.42 -8.10
CA VAL A 41 -17.86 -14.43 -7.68
C VAL A 41 -16.46 -14.03 -8.14
N PHE A 42 -16.28 -13.63 -9.41
CA PHE A 42 -14.99 -13.18 -9.91
C PHE A 42 -14.44 -11.97 -9.17
N ILE A 43 -15.29 -10.98 -8.90
CA ILE A 43 -14.89 -9.74 -8.23
C ILE A 43 -14.45 -9.99 -6.78
N VAL A 44 -15.16 -10.87 -6.06
CA VAL A 44 -14.92 -11.13 -4.63
C VAL A 44 -13.88 -12.23 -4.39
N SER A 45 -13.62 -13.09 -5.37
CA SER A 45 -12.66 -14.18 -5.26
C SER A 45 -11.26 -13.67 -4.95
N GLN A 46 -10.69 -14.16 -3.85
CA GLN A 46 -9.37 -13.80 -3.34
C GLN A 46 -8.63 -15.02 -2.82
N PRO A 47 -7.29 -15.09 -2.89
CA PRO A 47 -6.50 -16.24 -2.41
C PRO A 47 -6.75 -16.66 -0.96
N LEU A 48 -7.11 -15.72 -0.08
CA LEU A 48 -7.32 -15.95 1.36
C LEU A 48 -8.78 -15.77 1.74
N THR A 49 -9.28 -16.60 2.65
CA THR A 49 -10.69 -16.60 3.06
C THR A 49 -11.10 -15.29 3.73
N GLY A 50 -10.27 -14.71 4.61
CA GLY A 50 -10.54 -13.40 5.21
C GLY A 50 -10.64 -12.26 4.19
N MET A 51 -9.92 -12.33 3.07
CA MET A 51 -10.03 -11.36 1.99
C MET A 51 -11.37 -11.47 1.27
N VAL A 52 -11.83 -12.69 0.99
CA VAL A 52 -13.16 -12.94 0.40
C VAL A 52 -14.26 -12.39 1.32
N LEU A 53 -14.23 -12.75 2.61
CA LEU A 53 -15.25 -12.32 3.57
C LEU A 53 -15.30 -10.79 3.72
N SER A 54 -14.14 -10.16 3.86
CA SER A 54 -14.07 -8.70 3.97
C SER A 54 -14.58 -7.99 2.71
N LYS A 55 -14.22 -8.47 1.51
CA LYS A 55 -14.76 -7.92 0.27
C LYS A 55 -16.26 -8.20 0.12
N ALA A 56 -16.74 -9.36 0.55
CA ALA A 56 -18.15 -9.73 0.51
C ALA A 56 -19.00 -8.79 1.37
N LEU A 57 -18.60 -8.57 2.63
CA LEU A 57 -19.30 -7.68 3.56
C LEU A 57 -19.45 -6.26 3.01
N TYR A 58 -18.35 -5.65 2.57
CA TYR A 58 -18.41 -4.29 2.03
C TYR A 58 -19.07 -4.24 0.65
N ARG A 59 -19.08 -5.36 -0.10
CA ARG A 59 -19.88 -5.46 -1.31
C ARG A 59 -21.38 -5.44 -0.99
N THR A 60 -21.80 -6.18 0.02
CA THR A 60 -23.18 -6.16 0.51
C THR A 60 -23.59 -4.75 0.92
N VAL A 61 -22.82 -4.09 1.79
CA VAL A 61 -23.14 -2.74 2.27
C VAL A 61 -23.20 -1.74 1.11
N GLY A 62 -22.19 -1.74 0.23
CA GLY A 62 -22.17 -0.82 -0.90
C GLY A 62 -23.33 -1.02 -1.87
N THR A 63 -23.73 -2.27 -2.12
CA THR A 63 -24.84 -2.60 -3.04
C THR A 63 -26.18 -2.17 -2.46
N ILE A 64 -26.43 -2.41 -1.16
CA ILE A 64 -27.65 -1.98 -0.48
C ILE A 64 -27.76 -0.46 -0.49
N VAL A 65 -26.70 0.24 -0.09
CA VAL A 65 -26.70 1.72 -0.09
C VAL A 65 -26.89 2.26 -1.50
N GLY A 66 -26.19 1.69 -2.49
CA GLY A 66 -26.36 2.06 -3.90
C GLY A 66 -27.78 1.81 -4.42
N GLY A 67 -28.40 0.68 -4.08
CA GLY A 67 -29.78 0.36 -4.46
C GLY A 67 -30.80 1.31 -3.85
N VAL A 68 -30.69 1.60 -2.55
CA VAL A 68 -31.55 2.58 -1.87
C VAL A 68 -31.43 3.96 -2.50
N VAL A 69 -30.21 4.42 -2.79
CA VAL A 69 -29.98 5.73 -3.42
C VAL A 69 -30.47 5.74 -4.87
N ALA A 70 -30.30 4.66 -5.63
CA ALA A 70 -30.83 4.55 -6.99
C ALA A 70 -32.35 4.71 -7.02
N VAL A 71 -33.06 4.01 -6.12
CA VAL A 71 -34.51 4.13 -5.98
C VAL A 71 -34.90 5.54 -5.55
N ALA A 72 -34.22 6.12 -4.55
CA ALA A 72 -34.54 7.47 -4.08
C ALA A 72 -34.34 8.55 -5.16
N ILE A 73 -33.21 8.51 -5.88
CA ILE A 73 -32.93 9.46 -6.97
C ILE A 73 -33.94 9.28 -8.11
N THR A 74 -34.21 8.05 -8.52
CA THR A 74 -35.15 7.77 -9.63
C THR A 74 -36.57 8.18 -9.24
N ALA A 75 -37.05 7.80 -8.05
CA ALA A 75 -38.41 8.13 -7.61
C ALA A 75 -38.66 9.64 -7.43
N THR A 76 -37.62 10.44 -7.14
CA THR A 76 -37.77 11.88 -6.90
C THR A 76 -37.45 12.76 -8.10
N LEU A 77 -36.58 12.29 -9.02
CA LEU A 77 -36.03 13.11 -10.10
C LEU A 77 -36.30 12.55 -11.51
N TYR A 78 -37.11 11.49 -11.67
CA TYR A 78 -37.37 10.90 -12.99
C TYR A 78 -37.93 11.91 -14.02
N ASP A 79 -38.78 12.84 -13.58
CA ASP A 79 -39.37 13.88 -14.45
C ASP A 79 -38.35 14.95 -14.90
N ALA A 80 -37.26 15.13 -14.15
CA ALA A 80 -36.24 16.16 -14.39
C ALA A 80 -34.91 15.52 -14.82
N ARG A 81 -34.82 15.14 -16.09
CA ARG A 81 -33.67 14.43 -16.70
C ARG A 81 -32.30 15.03 -16.35
N GLU A 82 -32.19 16.36 -16.39
CA GLU A 82 -30.94 17.07 -16.09
C GLU A 82 -30.56 16.96 -14.61
N LEU A 83 -31.53 17.14 -13.70
CA LEU A 83 -31.32 17.03 -12.26
C LEU A 83 -30.99 15.59 -11.84
N PHE A 84 -31.65 14.60 -12.46
CA PHE A 84 -31.35 13.18 -12.25
C PHE A 84 -29.89 12.87 -12.57
N VAL A 85 -29.41 13.30 -13.74
CA VAL A 85 -28.02 13.12 -14.16
C VAL A 85 -27.03 13.76 -13.19
N VAL A 86 -27.29 15.00 -12.78
CA VAL A 86 -26.43 15.72 -11.84
C VAL A 86 -26.41 15.02 -10.48
N ALA A 87 -27.56 14.57 -9.99
CA ALA A 87 -27.67 13.85 -8.71
C ALA A 87 -26.88 12.53 -8.71
N VAL A 88 -27.04 11.70 -9.76
CA VAL A 88 -26.27 10.46 -9.92
C VAL A 88 -24.77 10.76 -10.01
N SER A 89 -24.38 11.77 -10.79
CA SER A 89 -22.97 12.15 -10.96
C SER A 89 -22.35 12.66 -9.66
N LEU A 90 -23.07 13.45 -8.87
CA LEU A 90 -22.63 13.93 -7.56
C LEU A 90 -22.48 12.79 -6.57
N TRP A 91 -23.41 11.84 -6.54
CA TRP A 91 -23.31 10.66 -5.69
C TRP A 91 -22.07 9.84 -6.02
N ILE A 92 -21.85 9.53 -7.30
CA ILE A 92 -20.67 8.77 -7.74
C ILE A 92 -19.38 9.51 -7.40
N ALA A 93 -19.32 10.83 -7.64
CA ALA A 93 -18.17 11.65 -7.27
C ALA A 93 -17.92 11.64 -5.75
N GLY A 94 -18.96 11.74 -4.93
CA GLY A 94 -18.89 11.61 -3.48
C GLY A 94 -18.38 10.23 -3.04
N CYS A 95 -18.85 9.16 -3.67
CA CYS A 95 -18.35 7.80 -3.46
C CYS A 95 -16.87 7.66 -3.82
N VAL A 96 -16.43 8.25 -4.93
CA VAL A 96 -15.01 8.30 -5.34
C VAL A 96 -14.17 9.07 -4.31
N PHE A 97 -14.66 10.21 -3.84
CA PHE A 97 -14.01 10.99 -2.78
C PHE A 97 -13.83 10.15 -1.51
N VAL A 98 -14.91 9.55 -1.01
CA VAL A 98 -14.90 8.72 0.21
C VAL A 98 -14.00 7.49 0.03
N SER A 99 -14.01 6.87 -1.15
CA SER A 99 -13.14 5.71 -1.45
C SER A 99 -11.65 6.05 -1.28
N ILE A 100 -11.19 7.16 -1.87
CA ILE A 100 -9.79 7.60 -1.76
C ILE A 100 -9.48 8.12 -0.35
N TYR A 101 -10.44 8.83 0.27
CA TYR A 101 -10.31 9.36 1.62
C TYR A 101 -10.13 8.26 2.67
N LEU A 102 -10.94 7.19 2.59
CA LEU A 102 -10.85 6.07 3.49
C LEU A 102 -9.52 5.34 3.30
N ARG A 103 -9.06 5.14 2.05
CA ARG A 103 -7.83 4.41 1.64
C ARG A 103 -7.80 2.93 2.07
N ASP A 104 -8.41 2.61 3.20
CA ASP A 104 -8.45 1.33 3.87
C ASP A 104 -9.36 0.36 3.11
N ALA A 105 -8.74 -0.56 2.38
CA ALA A 105 -9.41 -1.81 2.05
C ALA A 105 -9.74 -2.52 3.37
N PRO A 106 -11.01 -2.81 3.67
CA PRO A 106 -12.06 -3.06 2.69
C PRO A 106 -13.18 -1.99 2.66
N ALA A 107 -13.15 -0.96 3.51
CA ALA A 107 -14.18 0.07 3.56
C ALA A 107 -14.23 0.97 2.33
N SER A 108 -13.07 1.32 1.77
CA SER A 108 -12.97 2.13 0.55
C SER A 108 -13.67 1.47 -0.65
N TYR A 109 -13.73 0.13 -0.66
CA TYR A 109 -14.39 -0.67 -1.69
C TYR A 109 -15.92 -0.60 -1.60
N GLY A 110 -16.49 -0.51 -0.39
CA GLY A 110 -17.93 -0.34 -0.21
C GLY A 110 -18.45 0.99 -0.76
N ALA A 111 -17.72 2.08 -0.51
CA ALA A 111 -18.03 3.39 -1.09
C ALA A 111 -17.98 3.36 -2.63
N LEU A 112 -16.94 2.72 -3.17
CA LEU A 112 -16.77 2.55 -4.62
C LEU A 112 -17.97 1.88 -5.29
N LEU A 113 -18.40 0.78 -4.68
CA LEU A 113 -19.50 -0.03 -5.17
C LEU A 113 -20.83 0.68 -5.10
N SER A 114 -21.09 1.42 -4.02
CA SER A 114 -22.30 2.22 -3.91
C SER A 114 -22.44 3.20 -5.08
N GLY A 115 -21.34 3.85 -5.48
CA GLY A 115 -21.33 4.76 -6.63
C GLY A 115 -21.78 4.09 -7.92
N TYR A 116 -21.03 3.12 -8.42
CA TYR A 116 -21.37 2.52 -9.72
C TYR A 116 -22.64 1.66 -9.70
N THR A 117 -23.07 1.16 -8.53
CA THR A 117 -24.34 0.42 -8.40
C THR A 117 -25.53 1.32 -8.72
N VAL A 118 -25.49 2.61 -8.33
CA VAL A 118 -26.54 3.57 -8.71
C VAL A 118 -26.68 3.66 -10.22
N ALA A 119 -25.56 3.74 -10.95
CA ALA A 119 -25.59 3.79 -12.41
C ALA A 119 -26.15 2.49 -13.03
N ILE A 120 -25.73 1.33 -12.52
CA ILE A 120 -26.18 0.02 -13.03
C ILE A 120 -27.69 -0.17 -12.83
N ILE A 121 -28.27 0.31 -11.73
CA ILE A 121 -29.70 0.16 -11.44
C ILE A 121 -30.53 1.23 -12.15
N ALA A 122 -30.10 2.50 -12.09
CA ALA A 122 -30.97 3.61 -12.47
C ALA A 122 -31.04 3.85 -13.99
N PHE A 123 -29.96 3.61 -14.75
CA PHE A 123 -29.95 3.90 -16.21
C PHE A 123 -30.77 2.93 -17.06
N PRO A 124 -30.76 1.61 -16.84
CA PRO A 124 -31.55 0.68 -17.66
C PRO A 124 -33.06 0.90 -17.56
N VAL A 125 -33.54 1.51 -16.47
CA VAL A 125 -34.97 1.73 -16.18
C VAL A 125 -35.37 3.20 -16.35
N VAL A 126 -34.53 4.03 -16.97
CA VAL A 126 -34.81 5.47 -17.11
C VAL A 126 -36.10 5.76 -17.90
N ASP A 127 -36.45 4.87 -18.83
CA ASP A 127 -37.67 4.95 -19.64
C ASP A 127 -38.88 4.23 -18.99
N ALA A 128 -38.66 3.50 -17.89
CA ALA A 128 -39.68 2.78 -17.11
C ALA A 128 -39.41 2.93 -15.59
N PRO A 129 -39.46 4.16 -15.04
CA PRO A 129 -39.00 4.46 -13.70
C PRO A 129 -39.81 3.77 -12.59
N ASP A 130 -41.03 3.35 -12.87
CA ASP A 130 -41.89 2.56 -11.99
C ASP A 130 -41.29 1.19 -11.64
N THR A 131 -40.42 0.65 -12.51
CA THR A 131 -39.77 -0.65 -12.32
C THR A 131 -38.50 -0.59 -11.47
N VAL A 132 -38.01 0.61 -11.10
CA VAL A 132 -36.71 0.79 -10.43
C VAL A 132 -36.58 0.03 -9.11
N PHE A 133 -37.67 -0.08 -8.36
CA PHE A 133 -37.67 -0.80 -7.09
C PHE A 133 -37.41 -2.30 -7.28
N LEU A 134 -38.08 -2.91 -8.27
CA LEU A 134 -37.87 -4.32 -8.62
C LEU A 134 -36.47 -4.53 -9.20
N ALA A 135 -36.02 -3.66 -10.10
CA ALA A 135 -34.66 -3.72 -10.64
C ALA A 135 -33.58 -3.63 -9.55
N ALA A 136 -33.81 -2.82 -8.50
CA ALA A 136 -32.92 -2.75 -7.35
C ALA A 136 -32.93 -4.04 -6.51
N LEU A 137 -34.11 -4.62 -6.27
CA LEU A 137 -34.24 -5.90 -5.55
C LEU A 137 -33.57 -7.04 -6.31
N ASP A 138 -33.80 -7.16 -7.62
CA ASP A 138 -33.18 -8.17 -8.47
C ASP A 138 -31.66 -8.05 -8.42
N ARG A 139 -31.15 -6.82 -8.56
CA ARG A 139 -29.71 -6.56 -8.51
C ARG A 139 -29.09 -6.95 -7.16
N ILE A 140 -29.79 -6.65 -6.06
CA ILE A 140 -29.36 -7.05 -4.73
C ILE A 140 -29.35 -8.58 -4.63
N ALA A 141 -30.43 -9.26 -5.02
CA ALA A 141 -30.53 -10.71 -4.96
C ALA A 141 -29.43 -11.43 -5.76
N GLU A 142 -29.17 -11.00 -7.00
CA GLU A 142 -28.10 -11.52 -7.86
C GLU A 142 -26.72 -11.40 -7.19
N ILE A 143 -26.41 -10.22 -6.64
CA ILE A 143 -25.14 -9.99 -5.95
C ILE A 143 -25.04 -10.85 -4.70
N PHE A 144 -26.11 -10.99 -3.93
CA PHE A 144 -26.15 -11.82 -2.72
C PHE A 144 -25.94 -13.30 -3.03
N VAL A 145 -26.55 -13.83 -4.09
CA VAL A 145 -26.32 -15.21 -4.55
C VAL A 145 -24.84 -15.42 -4.88
N GLY A 146 -24.24 -14.54 -5.68
CA GLY A 146 -22.80 -14.62 -5.99
C GLY A 146 -21.90 -14.55 -4.76
N LEU A 147 -22.23 -13.66 -3.81
CA LEU A 147 -21.49 -13.52 -2.55
C LEU A 147 -21.61 -14.73 -1.64
N ALA A 148 -22.82 -15.29 -1.50
CA ALA A 148 -23.07 -16.49 -0.71
C ALA A 148 -22.31 -17.68 -1.29
N SER A 149 -22.40 -17.92 -2.61
CA SER A 149 -21.67 -18.99 -3.28
C SER A 149 -20.16 -18.85 -3.11
N ALA A 150 -19.59 -17.66 -3.33
CA ALA A 150 -18.15 -17.44 -3.15
C ALA A 150 -17.69 -17.63 -1.70
N THR A 151 -18.49 -17.18 -0.72
CA THR A 151 -18.16 -17.28 0.70
C THR A 151 -18.22 -18.73 1.19
N VAL A 152 -19.30 -19.45 0.87
CA VAL A 152 -19.48 -20.86 1.25
C VAL A 152 -18.36 -21.72 0.68
N LEU A 153 -18.10 -21.62 -0.64
CA LEU A 153 -17.03 -22.40 -1.27
C LEU A 153 -15.65 -22.02 -0.71
N SER A 154 -15.42 -20.77 -0.33
CA SER A 154 -14.17 -20.32 0.31
C SER A 154 -13.98 -20.76 1.75
N GLN A 155 -15.03 -21.19 2.43
CA GLN A 155 -14.94 -21.75 3.78
C GLN A 155 -14.86 -23.28 3.74
N VAL A 156 -15.57 -23.92 2.81
CA VAL A 156 -15.64 -25.39 2.70
C VAL A 156 -14.42 -25.96 1.96
N PHE A 157 -14.03 -25.40 0.83
CA PHE A 157 -12.93 -25.94 0.01
C PHE A 157 -11.57 -25.34 0.42
N PHE A 158 -10.81 -26.09 1.22
CA PHE A 158 -9.44 -25.78 1.66
C PHE A 158 -9.28 -24.35 2.19
N PRO A 159 -9.93 -23.98 3.31
CA PRO A 159 -9.88 -22.63 3.84
C PRO A 159 -8.44 -22.21 4.17
N ARG A 160 -7.99 -21.11 3.56
CA ARG A 160 -6.68 -20.52 3.84
C ARG A 160 -6.88 -19.28 4.72
N SER A 161 -6.45 -19.41 5.97
CA SER A 161 -6.50 -18.33 6.94
C SER A 161 -5.47 -17.24 6.62
N ALA A 162 -5.95 -16.01 6.51
CA ALA A 162 -5.12 -14.81 6.43
C ALA A 162 -4.31 -14.62 7.72
N GLY A 163 -4.84 -15.03 8.89
CA GLY A 163 -4.06 -15.08 10.14
C GLY A 163 -2.83 -15.99 10.08
N ARG A 164 -2.94 -17.20 9.49
CA ARG A 164 -1.78 -18.08 9.27
C ARG A 164 -0.78 -17.48 8.29
N ALA A 165 -1.27 -16.89 7.20
CA ALA A 165 -0.43 -16.21 6.23
C ALA A 165 0.30 -15.01 6.85
N LEU A 166 -0.36 -14.24 7.71
CA LEU A 166 0.22 -13.12 8.45
C LEU A 166 1.36 -13.59 9.35
N LYS A 167 1.14 -14.68 10.11
CA LYS A 167 2.18 -15.26 10.97
C LYS A 167 3.41 -15.69 10.15
N ALA A 168 3.20 -16.45 9.08
CA ALA A 168 4.28 -16.91 8.21
C ALA A 168 5.03 -15.73 7.56
N SER A 169 4.30 -14.69 7.15
CA SER A 169 4.90 -13.46 6.60
C SER A 169 5.72 -12.72 7.65
N ALA A 170 5.30 -12.72 8.93
CA ALA A 170 6.03 -12.07 10.01
C ALA A 170 7.32 -12.80 10.34
N GLU A 171 7.25 -14.14 10.46
CA GLU A 171 8.43 -15.01 10.64
C GLU A 171 9.42 -14.85 9.47
N THR A 172 8.92 -14.79 8.23
CA THR A 172 9.74 -14.60 7.02
C THR A 172 10.38 -13.21 6.99
N ALA A 173 9.63 -12.16 7.34
CA ALA A 173 10.15 -10.79 7.42
C ALA A 173 11.27 -10.71 8.47
N LEU A 174 11.04 -11.25 9.67
CA LEU A 174 12.01 -11.25 10.76
C LEU A 174 13.28 -12.03 10.41
N ALA A 175 13.13 -13.22 9.79
CA ALA A 175 14.27 -14.01 9.34
C ALA A 175 15.07 -13.29 8.25
N SER A 176 14.40 -12.61 7.31
CA SER A 176 15.06 -11.83 6.25
C SER A 176 15.79 -10.62 6.82
N ALA A 177 15.16 -9.91 7.76
CA ALA A 177 15.79 -8.79 8.46
C ALA A 177 17.02 -9.23 9.25
N SER A 178 16.92 -10.35 9.97
CA SER A 178 18.03 -10.90 10.76
C SER A 178 19.20 -11.33 9.88
N ARG A 179 18.93 -11.99 8.74
CA ARG A 179 19.98 -12.36 7.77
C ARG A 179 20.69 -11.12 7.23
N TRP A 180 19.93 -10.13 6.79
CA TRP A 180 20.51 -8.92 6.23
C TRP A 180 21.31 -8.10 7.24
N ALA A 181 20.83 -8.00 8.48
CA ALA A 181 21.59 -7.43 9.59
C ALA A 181 22.91 -8.19 9.79
N ALA A 182 22.85 -9.52 9.87
CA ALA A 182 24.03 -10.34 10.08
C ALA A 182 25.05 -10.22 8.93
N ASP A 183 24.60 -10.17 7.67
CA ASP A 183 25.49 -9.97 6.52
C ASP A 183 26.10 -8.58 6.48
N THR A 184 25.33 -7.55 6.87
CA THR A 184 25.83 -6.16 7.03
C THR A 184 26.94 -6.09 8.08
N LEU A 185 26.71 -6.71 9.24
CA LEU A 185 27.66 -6.75 10.35
C LEU A 185 28.93 -7.53 10.02
N ARG A 186 28.82 -8.64 9.27
CA ARG A 186 29.98 -9.39 8.75
C ARG A 186 30.73 -8.68 7.64
N GLY A 187 30.16 -7.61 7.08
CA GLY A 187 30.74 -6.87 5.97
C GLY A 187 30.85 -7.67 4.69
N ARG A 188 29.90 -8.57 4.44
CA ARG A 188 29.86 -9.37 3.21
C ARG A 188 29.49 -8.45 2.02
N PRO A 189 30.40 -8.25 1.05
CA PRO A 189 30.35 -7.12 0.14
C PRO A 189 29.60 -7.41 -1.17
N ASP A 190 28.72 -8.42 -1.27
CA ASP A 190 27.95 -8.61 -2.52
C ASP A 190 26.81 -7.57 -2.61
N PRO A 191 26.94 -6.52 -3.44
CA PRO A 191 25.93 -5.46 -3.52
C PRO A 191 24.61 -6.01 -4.09
N ALA A 192 24.67 -7.09 -4.88
CA ALA A 192 23.48 -7.73 -5.43
C ALA A 192 22.74 -8.54 -4.37
N ALA A 193 23.43 -9.27 -3.48
CA ALA A 193 22.80 -9.93 -2.34
C ALA A 193 22.15 -8.92 -1.39
N VAL A 194 22.87 -7.86 -1.00
CA VAL A 194 22.34 -6.79 -0.13
C VAL A 194 21.08 -6.16 -0.72
N LEU A 195 21.09 -5.84 -2.01
CA LEU A 195 19.94 -5.26 -2.69
C LEU A 195 18.76 -6.25 -2.79
N ARG A 196 19.02 -7.55 -2.99
CA ARG A 196 17.98 -8.60 -2.99
C ARG A 196 17.33 -8.75 -1.62
N ASP A 197 18.11 -8.86 -0.56
CA ASP A 197 17.59 -9.06 0.80
C ASP A 197 16.81 -7.84 1.29
N ARG A 198 17.30 -6.64 0.96
CA ARG A 198 16.57 -5.39 1.17
C ARG A 198 15.22 -5.41 0.46
N ARG A 199 15.19 -5.69 -0.85
CA ARG A 199 13.94 -5.76 -1.64
C ARG A 199 12.96 -6.78 -1.05
N ALA A 200 13.45 -7.95 -0.65
CA ALA A 200 12.62 -8.99 -0.04
C ALA A 200 12.02 -8.51 1.29
N LEU A 201 12.82 -7.87 2.15
CA LEU A 201 12.34 -7.35 3.42
C LEU A 201 11.30 -6.24 3.23
N VAL A 202 11.56 -5.30 2.31
CA VAL A 202 10.63 -4.24 1.92
C VAL A 202 9.28 -4.82 1.48
N ALA A 203 9.31 -5.81 0.58
CA ALA A 203 8.10 -6.47 0.10
C ALA A 203 7.36 -7.22 1.21
N ASN A 204 8.09 -7.91 2.09
CA ASN A 204 7.50 -8.64 3.21
C ASN A 204 6.83 -7.70 4.22
N VAL A 205 7.48 -6.59 4.55
CA VAL A 205 6.95 -5.55 5.45
C VAL A 205 5.68 -4.92 4.87
N ALA A 206 5.67 -4.57 3.57
CA ALA A 206 4.48 -4.04 2.91
C ALA A 206 3.32 -5.07 2.89
N THR A 207 3.63 -6.36 2.73
CA THR A 207 2.65 -7.45 2.72
C THR A 207 1.98 -7.63 4.09
N LEU A 208 2.71 -7.41 5.19
CA LEU A 208 2.19 -7.55 6.56
C LEU A 208 1.02 -6.60 6.85
N ASP A 209 1.09 -5.33 6.42
CA ASP A 209 0.01 -4.36 6.67
C ASP A 209 -1.29 -4.77 5.97
N GLY A 210 -1.18 -5.23 4.72
CA GLY A 210 -2.32 -5.70 3.93
C GLY A 210 -2.95 -6.96 4.54
N LEU A 211 -2.11 -7.95 4.90
CA LEU A 211 -2.59 -9.18 5.54
C LEU A 211 -3.25 -8.91 6.90
N ARG A 212 -2.74 -7.95 7.70
CA ARG A 212 -3.31 -7.60 9.01
C ARG A 212 -4.77 -7.20 8.90
N ILE A 213 -5.12 -6.34 7.95
CA ILE A 213 -6.48 -5.84 7.81
C ILE A 213 -7.44 -7.00 7.52
N HIS A 214 -7.09 -7.87 6.57
CA HIS A 214 -7.96 -8.99 6.18
C HIS A 214 -7.97 -10.14 7.20
N ALA A 215 -6.87 -10.38 7.91
CA ALA A 215 -6.79 -11.38 8.97
C ALA A 215 -7.66 -11.06 10.19
N SER A 216 -8.01 -9.79 10.40
CA SER A 216 -8.98 -9.41 11.43
C SER A 216 -10.38 -9.97 11.18
N PHE A 217 -10.74 -10.25 9.92
CA PHE A 217 -12.05 -10.79 9.56
C PHE A 217 -12.15 -12.31 9.77
N ASP A 218 -11.04 -13.06 9.72
CA ASP A 218 -11.06 -14.53 9.83
C ASP A 218 -10.45 -15.09 11.12
N SER A 219 -9.83 -14.26 11.96
CA SER A 219 -9.19 -14.70 13.19
C SER A 219 -9.46 -13.76 14.37
N ALA A 220 -10.16 -14.27 15.41
CA ALA A 220 -10.39 -13.54 16.65
C ALA A 220 -9.08 -13.17 17.38
N THR A 221 -8.10 -14.07 17.38
CA THR A 221 -6.78 -13.81 17.98
C THR A 221 -6.06 -12.65 17.28
N VAL A 222 -6.21 -12.50 15.97
CA VAL A 222 -5.62 -11.36 15.23
C VAL A 222 -6.34 -10.05 15.54
N ARG A 223 -7.68 -10.08 15.73
CA ARG A 223 -8.42 -8.88 16.17
C ARG A 223 -7.93 -8.38 17.52
N LEU A 224 -7.74 -9.30 18.47
CA LEU A 224 -7.25 -8.99 19.81
C LEU A 224 -5.79 -8.52 19.78
N SER A 225 -4.93 -9.16 18.99
CA SER A 225 -3.50 -8.83 18.88
C SER A 225 -3.19 -7.76 17.83
N ASN A 226 -4.19 -7.04 17.29
CA ASN A 226 -4.02 -6.07 16.19
C ASN A 226 -3.05 -4.94 16.57
N ARG A 227 -3.05 -4.52 17.84
CA ARG A 227 -2.12 -3.51 18.37
C ARG A 227 -0.66 -3.97 18.31
N ARG A 228 -0.41 -5.21 18.73
CA ARG A 228 0.92 -5.82 18.66
C ARG A 228 1.43 -6.02 17.24
N ILE A 229 0.54 -6.39 16.31
CA ILE A 229 0.94 -6.52 14.91
C ILE A 229 1.34 -5.15 14.33
N ARG A 230 0.68 -4.05 14.75
CA ARG A 230 1.11 -2.69 14.40
C ARG A 230 2.48 -2.35 14.98
N LEU A 231 2.72 -2.67 16.25
CA LEU A 231 4.03 -2.52 16.88
C LEU A 231 5.10 -3.30 16.14
N LEU A 232 4.87 -4.59 15.87
CA LEU A 232 5.77 -5.46 15.13
C LEU A 232 6.12 -4.84 13.78
N HIS A 233 5.13 -4.34 13.05
CA HIS A 233 5.34 -3.66 11.77
C HIS A 233 6.23 -2.41 11.92
N GLY A 234 5.92 -1.50 12.84
CA GLY A 234 6.73 -0.30 13.07
C GLY A 234 8.16 -0.60 13.54
N ARG A 235 8.32 -1.63 14.39
CA ARG A 235 9.62 -2.11 14.87
C ARG A 235 10.43 -2.75 13.74
N LEU A 236 9.81 -3.46 12.81
CA LEU A 236 10.49 -3.98 11.60
C LEU A 236 10.99 -2.85 10.69
N ILE A 237 10.22 -1.77 10.50
CA ILE A 237 10.70 -0.61 9.72
C ILE A 237 11.84 0.10 10.46
N SER A 238 11.73 0.24 11.79
CA SER A 238 12.82 0.79 12.61
C SER A 238 14.10 -0.04 12.52
N PHE A 239 13.94 -1.36 12.48
CA PHE A 239 15.03 -2.32 12.30
C PHE A 239 15.70 -2.12 10.95
N LEU A 240 14.89 -2.05 9.88
CA LEU A 240 15.37 -1.75 8.53
C LEU A 240 16.14 -0.43 8.46
N ALA A 241 15.62 0.65 9.06
CA ALA A 241 16.29 1.94 9.10
C ALA A 241 17.61 1.92 9.89
N LEU A 242 17.69 1.13 10.98
CA LEU A 242 18.94 0.94 11.73
C LEU A 242 19.98 0.18 10.90
N VAL A 243 19.59 -0.89 10.20
CA VAL A 243 20.53 -1.65 9.36
C VAL A 243 21.09 -0.79 8.23
N VAL A 244 20.25 0.03 7.56
CA VAL A 244 20.73 1.02 6.57
C VAL A 244 21.73 1.97 7.21
N ALA A 245 21.37 2.57 8.34
CA ALA A 245 22.24 3.53 9.03
C ALA A 245 23.58 2.92 9.46
N ILE A 246 23.59 1.66 9.90
CA ILE A 246 24.82 0.93 10.25
C ILE A 246 25.63 0.64 9.00
N HIS A 247 25.00 0.11 7.94
CA HIS A 247 25.66 -0.19 6.67
C HIS A 247 26.40 1.03 6.11
N ASP A 248 25.72 2.17 6.00
CA ASP A 248 26.31 3.37 5.40
C ASP A 248 27.51 3.89 6.21
N ARG A 249 27.48 3.78 7.53
CA ARG A 249 28.59 4.19 8.41
C ARG A 249 29.74 3.19 8.40
N MET A 250 29.45 1.90 8.26
CA MET A 250 30.47 0.87 8.09
C MET A 250 31.19 1.04 6.75
N GLU A 251 30.49 1.45 5.68
CA GLU A 251 31.13 1.80 4.40
C GLU A 251 32.09 2.98 4.54
N ILE A 252 31.70 4.06 5.25
CA ILE A 252 32.61 5.17 5.57
C ILE A 252 33.83 4.65 6.34
N LEU A 253 33.62 3.85 7.39
CA LEU A 253 34.70 3.34 8.22
C LEU A 253 35.67 2.44 7.43
N ARG A 254 35.15 1.59 6.54
CA ARG A 254 35.95 0.74 5.64
C ARG A 254 36.80 1.57 4.68
N ALA A 255 36.21 2.61 4.10
CA ALA A 255 36.88 3.46 3.13
C ALA A 255 37.95 4.35 3.78
N GLU A 256 37.66 4.94 4.94
CA GLU A 256 38.53 5.92 5.58
C GLU A 256 39.55 5.29 6.55
N ARG A 257 39.21 4.19 7.25
CA ARG A 257 40.06 3.56 8.29
C ARG A 257 39.95 2.02 8.29
N PRO A 258 40.51 1.35 7.27
CA PRO A 258 40.40 -0.11 7.10
C PRO A 258 40.98 -0.91 8.27
N ASP A 259 42.07 -0.46 8.89
CA ASP A 259 42.70 -1.17 10.03
C ASP A 259 41.78 -1.21 11.26
N ARG A 260 41.06 -0.11 11.51
CA ARG A 260 40.07 -0.02 12.59
C ARG A 260 38.86 -0.88 12.27
N PHE A 261 38.42 -0.92 11.02
CA PHE A 261 37.37 -1.83 10.59
C PHE A 261 37.75 -3.30 10.85
N ALA A 262 38.97 -3.71 10.50
CA ALA A 262 39.49 -5.05 10.76
C ALA A 262 39.55 -5.38 12.25
N THR A 263 39.91 -4.40 13.09
CA THR A 263 39.93 -4.54 14.56
C THR A 263 38.53 -4.78 15.15
N LEU A 264 37.50 -4.11 14.61
CA LEU A 264 36.11 -4.26 15.06
C LEU A 264 35.40 -5.48 14.47
N ALA A 265 35.94 -6.08 13.40
CA ALA A 265 35.32 -7.18 12.67
C ALA A 265 34.96 -8.39 13.57
N PRO A 266 35.79 -8.85 14.53
CA PRO A 266 35.42 -9.94 15.44
C PRO A 266 34.23 -9.60 16.34
N THR A 267 34.18 -8.38 16.89
CA THR A 267 33.08 -7.91 17.75
C THR A 267 31.78 -7.82 16.95
N LEU A 268 31.84 -7.33 15.71
CA LEU A 268 30.71 -7.25 14.80
C LEU A 268 30.25 -8.64 14.33
N ALA A 269 31.16 -9.59 14.13
CA ALA A 269 30.83 -10.98 13.83
C ALA A 269 30.08 -11.65 15.00
N GLY A 270 30.51 -11.43 16.24
CA GLY A 270 29.79 -11.89 17.43
C GLY A 270 28.37 -11.31 17.53
N ALA A 271 28.19 -10.03 17.19
CA ALA A 271 26.86 -9.43 17.07
C ALA A 271 26.03 -10.04 15.93
N ALA A 272 26.65 -10.38 14.79
CA ALA A 272 26.00 -11.03 13.67
C ALA A 272 25.52 -12.44 14.01
N ASP A 273 26.28 -13.19 14.81
CA ASP A 273 25.89 -14.53 15.26
C ASP A 273 24.70 -14.47 16.23
N ALA A 274 24.64 -13.44 17.08
CA ALA A 274 23.52 -13.19 17.98
C ALA A 274 22.20 -12.81 17.25
N MET A 275 22.24 -12.43 15.96
CA MET A 275 21.04 -12.15 15.16
C MET A 275 20.28 -13.41 14.75
N ALA A 276 20.88 -14.60 14.85
CA ALA A 276 20.25 -15.85 14.45
C ALA A 276 18.96 -16.12 15.26
N ALA A 277 17.97 -16.74 14.62
CA ALA A 277 16.72 -17.11 15.27
C ALA A 277 16.93 -18.15 16.40
N GLY A 278 17.92 -19.03 16.25
CA GLY A 278 18.29 -20.03 17.26
C GLY A 278 19.43 -19.61 18.18
N ALA A 279 19.72 -18.31 18.30
CA ALA A 279 20.75 -17.84 19.21
C ALA A 279 20.40 -18.20 20.67
N PRO A 280 21.39 -18.61 21.51
CA PRO A 280 21.14 -18.92 22.92
C PRO A 280 20.48 -17.77 23.67
N ALA A 281 19.70 -18.09 24.70
CA ALA A 281 19.11 -17.08 25.58
C ALA A 281 20.19 -16.16 26.16
N GLY A 282 20.01 -14.84 26.05
CA GLY A 282 20.97 -13.85 26.51
C GLY A 282 22.16 -13.60 25.57
N ALA A 283 22.30 -14.32 24.45
CA ALA A 283 23.39 -14.09 23.49
C ALA A 283 23.41 -12.66 22.94
N ARG A 284 22.23 -12.07 22.69
CA ARG A 284 22.11 -10.69 22.21
C ARG A 284 22.46 -9.66 23.28
N THR A 285 22.05 -9.90 24.53
CA THR A 285 22.46 -9.07 25.66
C THR A 285 23.98 -9.13 25.88
N ALA A 286 24.58 -10.31 25.77
CA ALA A 286 26.03 -10.48 25.86
C ALA A 286 26.77 -9.78 24.71
N ALA A 287 26.30 -9.96 23.47
CA ALA A 287 26.85 -9.27 22.31
C ALA A 287 26.70 -7.74 22.41
N ALA A 288 25.56 -7.23 22.90
CA ALA A 288 25.36 -5.80 23.10
C ALA A 288 26.34 -5.24 24.13
N LYS A 289 26.58 -5.96 25.24
CA LYS A 289 27.61 -5.59 26.23
C LYS A 289 29.01 -5.58 25.62
N ALA A 290 29.37 -6.59 24.84
CA ALA A 290 30.68 -6.66 24.18
C ALA A 290 30.90 -5.52 23.17
N VAL A 291 29.86 -5.21 22.38
CA VAL A 291 29.86 -4.09 21.42
C VAL A 291 30.00 -2.74 22.14
N LEU A 292 29.29 -2.53 23.24
CA LEU A 292 29.38 -1.30 24.03
C LEU A 292 30.72 -1.18 24.76
N ALA A 293 31.30 -2.28 25.23
CA ALA A 293 32.63 -2.30 25.85
C ALA A 293 33.75 -1.98 24.85
N ALA A 294 33.56 -2.34 23.57
CA ALA A 294 34.48 -1.98 22.49
C ALA A 294 34.28 -0.53 21.99
N ALA A 295 33.25 0.18 22.46
CA ALA A 295 32.97 1.52 22.01
C ALA A 295 33.98 2.53 22.60
N PRO A 296 34.58 3.40 21.78
CA PRO A 296 35.49 4.44 22.27
C PRO A 296 34.85 5.27 23.37
N ASP A 297 35.62 5.57 24.42
CA ASP A 297 35.20 6.47 25.49
C ASP A 297 35.14 7.92 25.01
N PHE A 298 34.63 8.81 25.88
CA PHE A 298 34.47 10.21 25.52
C PHE A 298 35.81 10.93 25.30
N ALA A 299 36.87 10.51 25.98
CA ALA A 299 38.22 11.06 25.78
C ALA A 299 38.75 10.75 24.37
N ALA A 300 38.61 9.52 23.90
CA ALA A 300 38.96 9.11 22.54
C ALA A 300 38.14 9.85 21.48
N MET A 301 36.84 10.09 21.75
CA MET A 301 35.98 10.90 20.87
C MET A 301 36.46 12.35 20.73
N ARG A 302 36.94 12.96 21.81
CA ARG A 302 37.52 14.32 21.78
C ARG A 302 38.80 14.37 20.96
N ALA A 303 39.59 13.30 20.99
CA ALA A 303 40.86 13.21 20.28
C ALA A 303 40.71 12.93 18.78
N SER A 304 39.63 12.27 18.35
CA SER A 304 39.45 11.86 16.96
C SER A 304 37.99 11.83 16.51
N ALA A 305 37.68 12.51 15.40
CA ALA A 305 36.40 12.39 14.71
C ALA A 305 36.08 10.94 14.29
N GLY A 306 37.13 10.13 14.03
CA GLY A 306 36.98 8.71 13.74
C GLY A 306 36.42 7.92 14.92
N ALA A 307 36.82 8.23 16.17
CA ALA A 307 36.30 7.58 17.36
C ALA A 307 34.79 7.87 17.57
N VAL A 308 34.32 9.05 17.15
CA VAL A 308 32.88 9.37 17.13
C VAL A 308 32.11 8.49 16.16
N LEU A 309 32.66 8.25 14.95
CA LEU A 309 32.06 7.34 13.97
C LEU A 309 32.01 5.90 14.50
N GLU A 310 33.11 5.40 15.07
CA GLU A 310 33.19 4.05 15.67
C GLU A 310 32.16 3.88 16.79
N ARG A 311 32.11 4.81 17.76
CA ARG A 311 31.11 4.76 18.84
C ARG A 311 29.70 4.81 18.29
N THR A 312 29.45 5.65 17.28
CA THR A 312 28.13 5.73 16.65
C THR A 312 27.72 4.39 16.06
N ILE A 313 28.60 3.71 15.32
CA ILE A 313 28.33 2.38 14.76
C ILE A 313 28.01 1.39 15.89
N LEU A 314 28.87 1.27 16.89
CA LEU A 314 28.73 0.27 17.95
C LEU A 314 27.47 0.51 18.81
N VAL A 315 27.14 1.74 19.16
CA VAL A 315 25.88 2.07 19.85
C VAL A 315 24.67 1.70 18.99
N ARG A 316 24.71 1.95 17.66
CA ARG A 316 23.62 1.52 16.77
C ARG A 316 23.51 0.00 16.64
N VAL A 317 24.62 -0.73 16.68
CA VAL A 317 24.62 -2.21 16.69
C VAL A 317 24.01 -2.74 17.99
N ALA A 318 24.31 -2.13 19.14
CA ALA A 318 23.68 -2.49 20.42
C ALA A 318 22.16 -2.24 20.38
N ASP A 319 21.71 -1.10 19.84
CA ASP A 319 20.28 -0.82 19.63
C ASP A 319 19.61 -1.82 18.68
N LEU A 320 20.32 -2.27 17.65
CA LEU A 320 19.83 -3.27 16.69
C LEU A 320 19.61 -4.62 17.37
N LEU A 321 20.52 -5.03 18.27
CA LEU A 321 20.40 -6.25 19.07
C LEU A 321 19.22 -6.19 20.04
N ALA A 322 19.06 -5.06 20.75
CA ALA A 322 17.91 -4.84 21.63
C ALA A 322 16.59 -4.87 20.86
N LEU A 323 16.54 -4.24 19.69
CA LEU A 323 15.35 -4.26 18.84
C LEU A 323 15.04 -5.66 18.29
N ARG A 324 16.06 -6.50 18.05
CA ARG A 324 15.85 -7.91 17.66
C ARG A 324 15.19 -8.70 18.79
N ASP A 325 15.58 -8.47 20.04
CA ASP A 325 14.94 -9.09 21.21
C ASP A 325 13.48 -8.64 21.37
N ASP A 326 13.21 -7.35 21.21
CA ASP A 326 11.84 -6.81 21.22
C ASP A 326 10.95 -7.46 20.14
N LEU A 327 11.52 -7.69 18.95
CA LEU A 327 10.81 -8.33 17.84
C LEU A 327 10.49 -9.81 18.11
N ASP A 328 11.34 -10.55 18.83
CA ASP A 328 11.02 -11.93 19.26
C ASP A 328 9.82 -11.92 20.21
N GLY A 329 9.79 -11.01 21.18
CA GLY A 329 8.66 -10.86 22.10
C GLY A 329 7.35 -10.47 21.40
N LEU A 330 7.41 -9.67 20.34
CA LEU A 330 6.25 -9.25 19.55
C LEU A 330 5.80 -10.29 18.52
N SER A 331 6.65 -11.25 18.16
CA SER A 331 6.34 -12.30 17.18
C SER A 331 5.37 -13.36 17.74
N ASP A 332 5.34 -13.54 19.06
CA ASP A 332 4.34 -14.38 19.71
C ASP A 332 3.00 -13.65 19.88
N LEU A 333 2.14 -13.85 18.88
CA LEU A 333 0.79 -13.26 18.86
C LEU A 333 -0.14 -13.76 19.98
N ARG A 334 0.25 -14.81 20.74
CA ARG A 334 -0.55 -15.42 21.82
C ARG A 334 -0.14 -14.97 23.22
N ALA A 335 1.01 -14.32 23.38
CA ALA A 335 1.42 -13.83 24.69
C ALA A 335 0.36 -12.87 25.29
N PRO A 336 0.24 -12.70 26.61
CA PRO A 336 -0.62 -11.66 27.19
C PRO A 336 -0.04 -10.25 26.94
N GLU A 337 -0.86 -9.26 26.54
CA GLU A 337 -0.40 -7.87 26.34
C GLU A 337 0.27 -7.35 27.63
N THR A 338 1.54 -6.96 27.53
CA THR A 338 2.26 -6.34 28.64
C THR A 338 2.04 -4.83 28.65
N ASP A 339 1.96 -4.21 29.83
CA ASP A 339 1.74 -2.76 29.99
C ASP A 339 2.78 -1.90 29.25
N ARG A 340 4.01 -2.39 29.07
CA ARG A 340 5.04 -1.72 28.26
C ARG A 340 4.65 -1.60 26.79
N ALA A 341 4.12 -2.67 26.18
CA ALA A 341 3.59 -2.63 24.82
C ALA A 341 2.33 -1.73 24.74
N ALA A 342 1.60 -1.61 25.86
CA ALA A 342 0.42 -0.76 25.96
C ALA A 342 0.74 0.75 26.11
N GLY A 343 1.94 1.13 26.53
CA GLY A 343 2.37 2.54 26.58
C GLY A 343 3.05 3.04 25.30
N GLU A 344 3.76 2.17 24.58
CA GLU A 344 4.56 2.55 23.40
C GLU A 344 3.83 2.40 22.06
N ALA A 345 2.78 1.57 22.00
CA ALA A 345 2.05 1.38 20.75
C ALA A 345 1.28 2.64 20.37
N PRO A 346 1.55 3.27 19.21
CA PRO A 346 0.70 4.33 18.71
C PRO A 346 -0.74 3.80 18.60
N ALA A 347 -1.68 4.53 19.21
CA ALA A 347 -3.10 4.15 19.29
C ALA A 347 -3.67 3.90 17.89
N THR A 348 -3.18 4.66 16.91
CA THR A 348 -3.51 4.56 15.49
C THR A 348 -2.23 4.76 14.66
N LEU A 349 -2.05 3.97 13.58
CA LEU A 349 -1.23 4.46 12.48
C LEU A 349 -2.00 5.66 11.91
N GLU A 350 -1.63 6.89 12.28
CA GLU A 350 -2.16 8.09 11.62
C GLU A 350 -1.74 8.06 10.16
N ARG A 351 -2.58 7.44 9.33
CA ARG A 351 -2.36 7.33 7.90
C ARG A 351 -2.62 8.68 7.28
N TYR A 352 -1.71 9.12 6.44
CA TYR A 352 -1.83 10.37 5.70
C TYR A 352 -3.05 10.30 4.78
N ARG A 353 -4.06 11.12 5.07
CA ARG A 353 -5.28 11.24 4.23
C ARG A 353 -5.07 12.29 3.15
N ASP A 354 -5.25 11.87 1.91
CA ASP A 354 -5.02 12.70 0.75
C ASP A 354 -6.31 13.38 0.26
N TYR A 355 -6.68 14.47 0.92
CA TYR A 355 -7.88 15.24 0.55
C TYR A 355 -7.82 15.83 -0.87
N GLN A 356 -6.64 16.26 -1.32
CA GLN A 356 -6.47 16.86 -2.64
C GLN A 356 -6.63 15.81 -3.77
N LEU A 357 -6.07 14.61 -3.59
CA LEU A 357 -6.24 13.50 -4.53
C LEU A 357 -7.69 13.02 -4.54
N ALA A 358 -8.33 12.95 -3.37
CA ALA A 358 -9.75 12.59 -3.26
C ALA A 358 -10.63 13.61 -4.00
N PHE A 359 -10.43 14.90 -3.77
CA PHE A 359 -11.21 15.97 -4.41
C PHE A 359 -10.99 16.01 -5.93
N THR A 360 -9.74 15.97 -6.39
CA THR A 360 -9.45 15.95 -7.84
C THR A 360 -9.99 14.71 -8.53
N ALA A 361 -10.11 13.58 -7.83
CA ALA A 361 -10.70 12.36 -8.39
C ALA A 361 -12.20 12.48 -8.54
N ALA A 362 -12.85 12.96 -7.48
CA ALA A 362 -14.27 13.20 -7.45
C ALA A 362 -14.67 14.22 -8.52
N ALA A 363 -13.95 15.33 -8.62
CA ALA A 363 -14.17 16.35 -9.64
C ALA A 363 -13.99 15.78 -11.06
N ALA A 364 -12.93 15.01 -11.30
CA ALA A 364 -12.71 14.36 -12.60
C ALA A 364 -13.82 13.35 -12.93
N ALA A 365 -14.25 12.52 -11.98
CA ALA A 365 -15.35 11.58 -12.17
C ALA A 365 -16.68 12.31 -12.46
N PHE A 366 -16.96 13.40 -11.75
CA PHE A 366 -18.13 14.24 -11.98
C PHE A 366 -18.14 14.83 -13.40
N VAL A 367 -17.04 15.46 -13.82
CA VAL A 367 -16.91 16.06 -15.16
C VAL A 367 -17.00 14.99 -16.25
N ALA A 368 -16.36 13.83 -16.05
CA ALA A 368 -16.42 12.72 -17.00
C ALA A 368 -17.85 12.22 -17.20
N LEU A 369 -18.60 12.05 -16.10
CA LEU A 369 -19.98 11.60 -16.13
C LEU A 369 -20.87 12.63 -16.81
N VAL A 370 -20.89 13.87 -16.32
CA VAL A 370 -21.72 14.95 -16.88
C VAL A 370 -21.43 15.16 -18.37
N GLY A 371 -20.15 15.13 -18.77
CA GLY A 371 -19.77 15.23 -20.18
C GLY A 371 -20.29 14.07 -21.03
N THR A 372 -20.22 12.84 -20.51
CA THR A 372 -20.76 11.65 -21.21
C THR A 372 -22.29 11.70 -21.30
N PHE A 373 -22.97 12.19 -20.27
CA PHE A 373 -24.42 12.40 -20.30
C PHE A 373 -24.83 13.46 -21.30
N ALA A 374 -24.16 14.61 -21.31
CA ALA A 374 -24.43 15.67 -22.26
C ALA A 374 -24.27 15.15 -23.69
N PHE A 375 -23.22 14.38 -23.96
CA PHE A 375 -23.03 13.71 -25.25
C PHE A 375 -24.19 12.75 -25.58
N TRP A 376 -24.61 11.91 -24.63
CA TRP A 376 -25.71 10.97 -24.84
C TRP A 376 -27.04 11.69 -25.18
N ILE A 377 -27.40 12.71 -24.40
CA ILE A 377 -28.63 13.48 -24.60
C ILE A 377 -28.59 14.20 -25.96
N LEU A 378 -27.47 14.84 -26.29
CA LEU A 378 -27.33 15.61 -27.54
C LEU A 378 -27.26 14.71 -28.79
N SER A 379 -26.69 13.51 -28.67
CA SER A 379 -26.58 12.58 -29.80
C SER A 379 -27.85 11.77 -30.05
N GLY A 380 -28.75 11.69 -29.07
CA GLY A 380 -29.94 10.82 -29.14
C GLY A 380 -29.60 9.34 -29.27
N TRP A 381 -28.40 8.92 -28.84
CA TRP A 381 -27.91 7.56 -29.06
C TRP A 381 -28.67 6.56 -28.19
N VAL A 382 -29.44 5.66 -28.81
CA VAL A 382 -30.28 4.67 -28.12
C VAL A 382 -29.50 3.84 -27.09
N SER A 383 -28.26 3.46 -27.39
CA SER A 383 -27.43 2.64 -26.47
C SER A 383 -26.54 3.45 -25.52
N GLY A 384 -26.71 4.78 -25.45
CA GLY A 384 -25.81 5.65 -24.68
C GLY A 384 -25.85 5.44 -23.16
N ALA A 385 -26.95 4.90 -22.62
CA ALA A 385 -27.06 4.48 -21.22
C ALA A 385 -25.93 3.50 -20.83
N GLY A 386 -25.59 2.55 -21.71
CA GLY A 386 -24.50 1.60 -21.48
C GLY A 386 -23.14 2.28 -21.39
N ALA A 387 -22.88 3.28 -22.24
CA ALA A 387 -21.61 4.01 -22.24
C ALA A 387 -21.40 4.77 -20.93
N VAL A 388 -22.46 5.42 -20.43
CA VAL A 388 -22.46 6.08 -19.12
C VAL A 388 -22.16 5.11 -17.99
N ILE A 389 -22.81 3.94 -17.96
CA ILE A 389 -22.59 2.92 -16.93
C ILE A 389 -21.11 2.53 -16.90
N PHE A 390 -20.49 2.29 -18.06
CA PHE A 390 -19.07 1.95 -18.12
C PHE A 390 -18.16 3.10 -17.69
N VAL A 391 -18.49 4.35 -18.01
CA VAL A 391 -17.75 5.52 -17.48
C VAL A 391 -17.84 5.58 -15.96
N ALA A 392 -19.03 5.37 -15.38
CA ALA A 392 -19.23 5.33 -13.92
C ALA A 392 -18.43 4.19 -13.25
N VAL A 393 -18.49 2.99 -13.83
CA VAL A 393 -17.77 1.81 -13.34
C VAL A 393 -16.26 2.05 -13.41
N MET A 394 -15.73 2.55 -14.52
CA MET A 394 -14.29 2.75 -14.71
C MET A 394 -13.74 3.89 -13.86
N ALA A 395 -14.44 5.02 -13.79
CA ALA A 395 -14.07 6.15 -12.93
C ALA A 395 -14.04 5.73 -11.45
N SER A 396 -14.96 4.85 -11.04
CA SER A 396 -14.96 4.25 -9.71
C SER A 396 -13.83 3.24 -9.55
N LEU A 397 -13.80 2.17 -10.35
CA LEU A 397 -12.87 1.04 -10.22
C LEU A 397 -11.40 1.46 -10.19
N PHE A 398 -11.02 2.46 -10.99
CA PHE A 398 -9.65 2.94 -11.10
C PHE A 398 -9.37 4.25 -10.34
N ALA A 399 -10.29 4.72 -9.50
CA ALA A 399 -10.13 5.93 -8.70
C ALA A 399 -8.85 5.95 -7.84
N GLN A 400 -8.46 4.78 -7.32
CA GLN A 400 -7.28 4.60 -6.46
C GLN A 400 -6.02 4.14 -7.22
N ALA A 401 -6.09 3.94 -8.54
CA ALA A 401 -4.94 3.53 -9.33
C ALA A 401 -3.93 4.68 -9.47
N ASP A 402 -2.63 4.37 -9.42
CA ASP A 402 -1.57 5.37 -9.61
C ASP A 402 -1.49 5.85 -11.07
N ASP A 403 -1.88 5.01 -12.04
CA ASP A 403 -2.13 5.37 -13.44
C ASP A 403 -3.51 4.84 -13.87
N PRO A 404 -4.59 5.63 -13.64
CA PRO A 404 -5.96 5.21 -13.93
C PRO A 404 -6.19 4.95 -15.41
N ALA A 405 -5.57 5.74 -16.29
CA ALA A 405 -5.78 5.68 -17.73
C ALA A 405 -5.12 4.43 -18.33
N ALA A 406 -3.89 4.09 -17.93
CA ALA A 406 -3.23 2.87 -18.40
C ALA A 406 -3.97 1.61 -17.90
N ALA A 407 -4.41 1.59 -16.65
CA ALA A 407 -5.20 0.49 -16.10
C ALA A 407 -6.53 0.34 -16.86
N ALA A 408 -7.23 1.44 -17.11
CA ALA A 408 -8.47 1.48 -17.88
C ALA A 408 -8.29 1.02 -19.33
N GLY A 409 -7.23 1.45 -20.00
CA GLY A 409 -6.91 1.00 -21.37
C GLY A 409 -6.61 -0.49 -21.44
N GLY A 410 -5.81 -1.01 -20.50
CA GLY A 410 -5.55 -2.44 -20.38
C GLY A 410 -6.80 -3.26 -20.09
N PHE A 411 -7.72 -2.74 -19.26
CA PHE A 411 -9.02 -3.34 -19.00
C PHE A 411 -9.87 -3.39 -20.27
N THR A 412 -9.98 -2.27 -20.99
CA THR A 412 -10.73 -2.15 -22.25
C THR A 412 -10.26 -3.17 -23.29
N LEU A 413 -8.95 -3.29 -23.48
CA LEU A 413 -8.37 -4.26 -24.43
C LEU A 413 -8.75 -5.70 -24.07
N MET A 414 -8.64 -6.07 -22.80
CA MET A 414 -8.95 -7.44 -22.37
C MET A 414 -10.46 -7.72 -22.38
N THR A 415 -11.30 -6.70 -22.17
CA THR A 415 -12.75 -6.81 -22.39
C THR A 415 -13.08 -7.00 -23.88
N ALA A 416 -12.35 -6.38 -24.81
CA ALA A 416 -12.51 -6.64 -26.24
C ALA A 416 -12.16 -8.08 -26.61
N VAL A 417 -11.09 -8.64 -26.02
CA VAL A 417 -10.80 -10.08 -26.15
C VAL A 417 -11.93 -10.92 -25.57
N GLY A 418 -12.45 -10.55 -24.40
CA GLY A 418 -13.60 -11.19 -23.77
C GLY A 418 -14.86 -11.16 -24.65
N ALA A 419 -15.08 -10.06 -25.40
CA ALA A 419 -16.21 -9.93 -26.31
C ALA A 419 -16.14 -10.93 -27.47
N VAL A 420 -14.94 -11.16 -28.03
CA VAL A 420 -14.71 -12.18 -29.07
C VAL A 420 -15.01 -13.57 -28.52
N VAL A 421 -14.52 -13.87 -27.31
CA VAL A 421 -14.82 -15.13 -26.62
C VAL A 421 -16.32 -15.30 -26.39
N ALA A 422 -17.02 -14.24 -25.96
CA ALA A 422 -18.47 -14.24 -25.80
C ALA A 422 -19.20 -14.54 -27.12
N GLY A 423 -18.74 -13.99 -28.24
CA GLY A 423 -19.31 -14.27 -29.57
C GLY A 423 -19.17 -15.76 -29.95
N VAL A 424 -18.01 -16.37 -29.69
CA VAL A 424 -17.81 -17.81 -29.89
C VAL A 424 -18.79 -18.63 -29.04
N TYR A 425 -19.00 -18.25 -27.78
CA TYR A 425 -19.95 -18.93 -26.91
C TYR A 425 -21.39 -18.75 -27.39
N LEU A 426 -21.82 -17.52 -27.68
CA LEU A 426 -23.19 -17.20 -28.07
C LEU A 426 -23.62 -17.83 -29.39
N PHE A 427 -22.74 -17.88 -30.39
CA PHE A 427 -23.11 -18.35 -31.74
C PHE A 427 -22.55 -19.74 -32.08
N GLY A 428 -21.48 -20.16 -31.42
CA GLY A 428 -20.83 -21.45 -31.67
C GLY A 428 -21.25 -22.55 -30.69
N VAL A 429 -21.40 -22.21 -29.40
CA VAL A 429 -21.51 -23.21 -28.34
C VAL A 429 -22.93 -23.29 -27.79
N LEU A 430 -23.44 -22.20 -27.20
CA LEU A 430 -24.69 -22.18 -26.44
C LEU A 430 -25.94 -22.64 -27.22
N PRO A 431 -26.14 -22.31 -28.51
CA PRO A 431 -27.33 -22.73 -29.25
C PRO A 431 -27.46 -24.25 -29.44
N ARG A 432 -26.38 -25.01 -29.18
CA ARG A 432 -26.33 -26.47 -29.31
C ARG A 432 -26.49 -27.19 -27.97
N LEU A 433 -26.63 -26.46 -26.87
CA LEU A 433 -26.67 -27.02 -25.53
C LEU A 433 -28.08 -26.94 -24.96
N GLU A 434 -28.46 -27.99 -24.26
CA GLU A 434 -29.71 -28.06 -23.50
C GLU A 434 -29.40 -28.45 -22.05
N GLY A 435 -30.11 -27.85 -21.11
CA GLY A 435 -29.94 -28.11 -19.68
C GLY A 435 -28.77 -27.38 -19.03
N PHE A 436 -28.79 -27.36 -17.70
CA PHE A 436 -27.81 -26.64 -16.90
C PHE A 436 -26.44 -27.33 -16.88
N GLU A 437 -26.42 -28.67 -16.88
CA GLU A 437 -25.21 -29.48 -16.80
C GLU A 437 -24.31 -29.24 -18.02
N ALA A 438 -24.91 -29.20 -19.22
CA ALA A 438 -24.22 -28.91 -20.46
C ALA A 438 -23.68 -27.47 -20.47
N LEU A 439 -24.47 -26.49 -20.02
CA LEU A 439 -24.06 -25.11 -19.86
C LEU A 439 -22.87 -24.98 -18.88
N ALA A 440 -22.95 -25.60 -17.71
CA ALA A 440 -21.92 -25.56 -16.69
C ALA A 440 -20.61 -26.17 -17.19
N LEU A 441 -20.68 -27.32 -17.88
CA LEU A 441 -19.50 -27.96 -18.48
C LEU A 441 -18.89 -27.11 -19.59
N ALA A 442 -19.71 -26.46 -20.42
CA ALA A 442 -19.24 -25.59 -21.49
C ALA A 442 -18.59 -24.30 -20.96
N LEU A 443 -19.10 -23.71 -19.88
CA LEU A 443 -18.53 -22.51 -19.27
C LEU A 443 -17.29 -22.81 -18.41
N ALA A 444 -17.12 -24.05 -17.93
CA ALA A 444 -16.03 -24.40 -17.03
C ALA A 444 -14.63 -24.04 -17.58
N PRO A 445 -14.27 -24.30 -18.86
CA PRO A 445 -12.97 -23.90 -19.41
C PRO A 445 -12.73 -22.39 -19.38
N LEU A 446 -13.74 -21.59 -19.74
CA LEU A 446 -13.66 -20.13 -19.71
C LEU A 446 -13.44 -19.63 -18.28
N VAL A 447 -14.28 -20.10 -17.36
CA VAL A 447 -14.23 -19.66 -15.96
C VAL A 447 -12.94 -20.11 -15.29
N PHE A 448 -12.52 -21.35 -15.51
CA PHE A 448 -11.27 -21.91 -14.98
C PHE A 448 -10.05 -21.20 -15.57
N GLY A 449 -9.99 -20.96 -16.88
CA GLY A 449 -8.89 -20.26 -17.52
C GLY A 449 -8.74 -18.82 -16.99
N ALA A 450 -9.85 -18.09 -16.88
CA ALA A 450 -9.86 -16.75 -16.30
C ALA A 450 -9.42 -16.77 -14.82
N ALA A 451 -9.96 -17.68 -13.99
CA ALA A 451 -9.58 -17.79 -12.59
C ALA A 451 -8.11 -18.21 -12.41
N TYR A 452 -7.59 -19.08 -13.27
CA TYR A 452 -6.18 -19.49 -13.24
C TYR A 452 -5.26 -18.31 -13.55
N ALA A 453 -5.56 -17.56 -14.61
CA ALA A 453 -4.81 -16.36 -14.95
C ALA A 453 -4.92 -15.29 -13.85
N MET A 454 -6.07 -15.18 -13.17
CA MET A 454 -6.24 -14.28 -12.02
C MET A 454 -5.33 -14.61 -10.84
N SER A 455 -5.00 -15.89 -10.65
CA SER A 455 -4.09 -16.36 -9.59
C SER A 455 -2.63 -15.94 -9.79
N ILE A 456 -2.29 -15.40 -10.97
CA ILE A 456 -0.95 -14.91 -11.31
C ILE A 456 -0.96 -13.37 -11.19
N PRO A 457 -0.21 -12.76 -10.25
CA PRO A 457 -0.28 -11.32 -9.97
C PRO A 457 -0.09 -10.41 -11.19
N ALA A 458 0.75 -10.82 -12.16
CA ALA A 458 0.99 -10.07 -13.39
C ALA A 458 -0.23 -10.00 -14.33
N TYR A 459 -1.14 -10.97 -14.21
CA TYR A 459 -2.31 -11.09 -15.08
C TYR A 459 -3.64 -10.83 -14.36
N THR A 460 -3.65 -10.61 -13.04
CA THR A 460 -4.88 -10.50 -12.24
C THR A 460 -5.91 -9.54 -12.82
N LEU A 461 -5.52 -8.29 -13.11
CA LEU A 461 -6.46 -7.30 -13.65
C LEU A 461 -6.89 -7.64 -15.09
N ARG A 462 -5.96 -8.12 -15.91
CA ARG A 462 -6.23 -8.48 -17.32
C ARG A 462 -7.17 -9.67 -17.44
N ALA A 463 -6.96 -10.69 -16.61
CA ALA A 463 -7.81 -11.87 -16.55
C ALA A 463 -9.19 -11.55 -15.98
N LEU A 464 -9.27 -10.67 -14.96
CA LEU A 464 -10.54 -10.17 -14.45
C LEU A 464 -11.33 -9.43 -15.53
N ALA A 465 -10.68 -8.53 -16.28
CA ALA A 465 -11.30 -7.78 -17.37
C ALA A 465 -11.84 -8.67 -18.49
N LEU A 466 -11.09 -9.72 -18.87
CA LEU A 466 -11.51 -10.71 -19.85
C LEU A 466 -12.68 -11.55 -19.33
N GLY A 467 -12.59 -12.07 -18.11
CA GLY A 467 -13.64 -12.90 -17.52
C GLY A 467 -14.95 -12.12 -17.31
N LEU A 468 -14.87 -10.91 -16.74
CA LEU A 468 -16.03 -10.04 -16.59
C LEU A 468 -16.58 -9.61 -17.95
N GLY A 469 -15.73 -9.22 -18.89
CA GLY A 469 -16.15 -8.84 -20.24
C GLY A 469 -16.90 -9.97 -20.95
N ALA A 470 -16.34 -11.17 -20.93
CA ALA A 470 -16.96 -12.33 -21.55
C ALA A 470 -18.31 -12.68 -20.90
N ILE A 471 -18.36 -12.81 -19.58
CA ILE A 471 -19.60 -13.18 -18.87
C ILE A 471 -20.68 -12.10 -18.98
N ASN A 472 -20.30 -10.82 -18.93
CA ASN A 472 -21.22 -9.70 -19.11
C ASN A 472 -21.85 -9.70 -20.50
N ILE A 473 -21.04 -9.93 -21.55
CA ILE A 473 -21.51 -9.90 -22.94
C ILE A 473 -22.29 -11.18 -23.30
N ILE A 474 -21.93 -12.34 -22.74
CA ILE A 474 -22.77 -13.55 -22.85
C ILE A 474 -24.17 -13.27 -22.25
N SER A 475 -24.25 -12.46 -21.18
CA SER A 475 -25.50 -12.02 -20.57
C SER A 475 -26.47 -13.19 -20.26
N LEU A 476 -25.98 -14.19 -19.53
CA LEU A 476 -26.76 -15.37 -19.14
C LEU A 476 -28.06 -14.99 -18.42
N SER A 477 -29.18 -15.37 -19.01
CA SER A 477 -30.56 -15.21 -18.52
C SER A 477 -31.33 -16.53 -18.67
N ASN A 478 -32.49 -16.65 -17.99
CA ASN A 478 -33.36 -17.84 -18.07
C ASN A 478 -33.83 -18.13 -19.50
N VAL A 479 -34.05 -17.08 -20.30
CA VAL A 479 -34.38 -17.16 -21.72
C VAL A 479 -33.30 -16.46 -22.51
N MET A 480 -32.52 -17.23 -23.27
CA MET A 480 -31.46 -16.72 -24.13
C MET A 480 -32.01 -16.40 -25.51
N THR A 481 -31.66 -15.23 -26.04
CA THR A 481 -31.91 -14.86 -27.43
C THR A 481 -30.58 -14.69 -28.16
N TYR A 482 -30.49 -15.25 -29.38
CA TYR A 482 -29.26 -15.25 -30.17
C TYR A 482 -29.41 -14.31 -31.37
N ASP A 483 -29.32 -13.00 -31.12
CA ASP A 483 -29.34 -11.96 -32.15
C ASP A 483 -27.95 -11.33 -32.32
N PHE A 484 -27.36 -11.52 -33.50
CA PHE A 484 -26.05 -10.96 -33.84
C PHE A 484 -26.05 -9.43 -33.89
N ALA A 485 -27.11 -8.80 -34.36
CA ALA A 485 -27.19 -7.34 -34.45
C ALA A 485 -27.25 -6.71 -33.05
N ALA A 486 -28.09 -7.26 -32.17
CA ALA A 486 -28.15 -6.85 -30.76
C ALA A 486 -26.81 -7.07 -30.04
N TYR A 487 -26.16 -8.23 -30.25
CA TYR A 487 -24.83 -8.52 -29.73
C TYR A 487 -23.78 -7.51 -30.21
N ALA A 488 -23.71 -7.24 -31.51
CA ALA A 488 -22.73 -6.31 -32.09
C ALA A 488 -22.94 -4.90 -31.56
N ASN A 489 -24.19 -4.42 -31.53
CA ASN A 489 -24.52 -3.10 -31.01
C ASN A 489 -24.15 -2.93 -29.53
N THR A 490 -24.50 -3.91 -28.68
CA THR A 490 -24.19 -3.89 -27.25
C THR A 490 -22.69 -3.97 -27.00
N THR A 491 -21.98 -4.79 -27.79
CA THR A 491 -20.52 -4.92 -27.71
C THR A 491 -19.83 -3.62 -28.09
N VAL A 492 -20.20 -3.00 -29.22
CA VAL A 492 -19.65 -1.71 -29.67
C VAL A 492 -19.94 -0.62 -28.63
N ALA A 493 -21.16 -0.54 -28.11
CA ALA A 493 -21.52 0.43 -27.09
C ALA A 493 -20.68 0.26 -25.80
N SER A 494 -20.48 -1.00 -25.38
CA SER A 494 -19.68 -1.33 -24.19
C SER A 494 -18.20 -0.95 -24.38
N LEU A 495 -17.61 -1.32 -25.52
CA LEU A 495 -16.21 -1.00 -25.82
C LEU A 495 -15.99 0.50 -26.02
N PHE A 496 -16.95 1.20 -26.62
CA PHE A 496 -16.92 2.66 -26.73
C PHE A 496 -16.97 3.31 -25.34
N GLY A 497 -17.89 2.90 -24.47
CA GLY A 497 -17.98 3.44 -23.10
C GLY A 497 -16.70 3.23 -22.28
N LEU A 498 -16.12 2.02 -22.35
CA LEU A 498 -14.85 1.70 -21.70
C LEU A 498 -13.67 2.53 -22.27
N GLY A 499 -13.60 2.65 -23.60
CA GLY A 499 -12.58 3.45 -24.29
C GLY A 499 -12.70 4.94 -23.97
N LEU A 500 -13.92 5.49 -23.98
CA LEU A 500 -14.21 6.86 -23.59
C LEU A 500 -13.81 7.11 -22.14
N ALA A 501 -14.13 6.19 -21.23
CA ALA A 501 -13.71 6.30 -19.83
C ALA A 501 -12.18 6.35 -19.70
N ALA A 502 -11.45 5.51 -20.42
CA ALA A 502 -9.99 5.51 -20.44
C ALA A 502 -9.42 6.85 -20.98
N ALA A 503 -10.03 7.39 -22.04
CA ALA A 503 -9.66 8.68 -22.60
C ALA A 503 -9.94 9.84 -21.64
N LEU A 504 -11.12 9.89 -21.03
CA LEU A 504 -11.50 10.90 -20.05
C LEU A 504 -10.60 10.84 -18.80
N LEU A 505 -10.27 9.64 -18.31
CA LEU A 505 -9.31 9.49 -17.21
C LEU A 505 -7.92 10.02 -17.58
N ARG A 506 -7.47 9.83 -18.83
CA ARG A 506 -6.19 10.37 -19.30
C ARG A 506 -6.19 11.90 -19.35
N VAL A 507 -7.28 12.51 -19.81
CA VAL A 507 -7.41 13.97 -19.97
C VAL A 507 -7.63 14.65 -18.63
N LEU A 508 -8.54 14.14 -17.80
CA LEU A 508 -8.96 14.76 -16.55
C LEU A 508 -8.02 14.45 -15.37
N ARG A 509 -7.27 13.34 -15.45
CA ARG A 509 -6.28 12.96 -14.43
C ARG A 509 -4.94 12.58 -15.09
N PRO A 510 -4.17 13.54 -15.62
CA PRO A 510 -2.82 13.29 -16.13
C PRO A 510 -1.79 13.03 -14.99
N ILE A 511 -2.25 12.52 -13.85
CA ILE A 511 -1.46 12.28 -12.65
C ILE A 511 -0.74 10.94 -12.84
N GLY A 512 0.51 10.99 -13.30
CA GLY A 512 1.37 9.80 -13.35
C GLY A 512 1.89 9.40 -11.96
N THR A 513 2.55 8.25 -11.89
CA THR A 513 3.17 7.67 -10.67
C THR A 513 4.17 8.60 -9.96
N ALA A 514 4.76 9.54 -10.71
CA ALA A 514 5.71 10.53 -10.19
C ALA A 514 5.08 11.51 -9.19
N TRP A 515 3.80 11.87 -9.35
CA TRP A 515 3.14 12.86 -8.49
C TRP A 515 2.91 12.34 -7.06
N PRO A 516 2.34 11.12 -6.85
CA PRO A 516 2.22 10.54 -5.51
C PRO A 516 3.58 10.41 -4.81
N VAL A 517 4.62 9.98 -5.54
CA VAL A 517 5.99 9.86 -5.01
C VAL A 517 6.53 11.22 -4.56
N ALA A 518 6.51 12.23 -5.43
CA ALA A 518 7.02 13.56 -5.11
C ALA A 518 6.30 14.19 -3.91
N ARG A 519 5.02 13.88 -3.74
CA ARG A 519 4.23 14.36 -2.63
C ARG A 519 4.52 13.65 -1.31
N LEU A 520 4.69 12.33 -1.33
CA LEU A 520 5.10 11.57 -0.14
C LEU A 520 6.48 12.05 0.34
N VAL A 521 7.40 12.31 -0.59
CA VAL A 521 8.71 12.93 -0.31
C VAL A 521 8.57 14.33 0.31
N ALA A 522 7.74 15.19 -0.27
CA ALA A 522 7.45 16.51 0.31
C ALA A 522 6.81 16.41 1.70
N GLY A 523 6.02 15.35 1.94
CA GLY A 523 5.46 15.01 3.24
C GLY A 523 6.53 14.65 4.27
N LEU A 524 7.45 13.73 3.93
CA LEU A 524 8.57 13.35 4.79
C LEU A 524 9.41 14.58 5.17
N ARG A 525 9.71 15.45 4.20
CA ARG A 525 10.45 16.70 4.44
C ARG A 525 9.70 17.67 5.36
N ARG A 526 8.36 17.77 5.25
CA ARG A 526 7.55 18.58 6.18
C ARG A 526 7.60 18.03 7.60
N ASP A 527 7.47 16.72 7.77
CA ASP A 527 7.51 16.08 9.08
C ASP A 527 8.89 16.27 9.74
N LEU A 528 9.98 16.20 8.96
CA LEU A 528 11.33 16.54 9.42
C LEU A 528 11.49 18.01 9.79
N ALA A 529 10.93 18.93 9.00
CA ALA A 529 10.94 20.35 9.30
C ALA A 529 10.20 20.67 10.60
N GLU A 530 9.07 20.00 10.84
CA GLU A 530 8.29 20.12 12.07
C GLU A 530 9.07 19.59 13.27
N ALA A 531 9.67 18.40 13.14
CA ALA A 531 10.52 17.82 14.18
C ALA A 531 11.71 18.72 14.57
N ALA A 532 12.32 19.42 13.60
CA ALA A 532 13.40 20.36 13.85
C ALA A 532 12.92 21.71 14.44
N ALA A 533 11.70 22.14 14.09
CA ALA A 533 11.18 23.46 14.47
C ALA A 533 10.41 23.50 15.79
N SER A 534 9.77 22.40 16.18
CA SER A 534 8.73 22.43 17.21
C SER A 534 9.28 22.82 18.59
N ARG A 535 8.56 23.68 19.31
CA ARG A 535 8.92 24.09 20.68
C ARG A 535 8.58 23.02 21.71
N GLU A 536 7.56 22.23 21.43
CA GLU A 536 7.21 20.98 22.10
C GLU A 536 7.43 19.86 21.07
N ALA A 537 8.34 18.93 21.38
CA ALA A 537 8.64 17.84 20.46
C ALA A 537 7.37 16.99 20.27
N PRO A 538 6.92 16.71 19.02
CA PRO A 538 5.87 15.72 18.83
C PRO A 538 6.25 14.42 19.53
N THR A 539 5.25 13.70 20.04
CA THR A 539 5.49 12.41 20.68
C THR A 539 6.26 11.52 19.70
N ARG A 540 7.30 10.84 20.21
CA ARG A 540 8.16 9.96 19.39
C ARG A 540 7.32 8.97 18.58
N THR A 541 6.30 8.41 19.23
CA THR A 541 5.35 7.46 18.65
C THR A 541 4.51 8.06 17.52
N GLY A 542 4.05 9.31 17.66
CA GLY A 542 3.31 10.02 16.61
C GLY A 542 4.18 10.31 15.39
N PHE A 543 5.42 10.75 15.61
CA PHE A 543 6.39 10.97 14.52
C PHE A 543 6.73 9.67 13.79
N GLU A 544 7.08 8.61 14.53
CA GLU A 544 7.38 7.28 13.97
C GLU A 544 6.21 6.77 13.12
N SER A 545 4.97 6.88 13.63
CA SER A 545 3.76 6.47 12.89
C SER A 545 3.61 7.17 11.54
N ARG A 546 3.76 8.50 11.48
CA ARG A 546 3.63 9.27 10.22
C ARG A 546 4.75 8.93 9.24
N MET A 547 5.97 8.81 9.73
CA MET A 547 7.12 8.41 8.91
C MET A 547 6.92 7.01 8.32
N PHE A 548 6.45 6.05 9.12
CA PHE A 548 6.18 4.68 8.65
C PHE A 548 5.12 4.65 7.54
N ASP A 549 4.01 5.37 7.69
CA ASP A 549 2.96 5.40 6.66
C ASP A 549 3.49 5.97 5.33
N ARG A 550 4.26 7.05 5.37
CA ARG A 550 4.83 7.66 4.16
C ARG A 550 5.91 6.80 3.52
N ILE A 551 6.79 6.22 4.32
CA ILE A 551 7.85 5.31 3.85
C ILE A 551 7.21 4.10 3.19
N ASN A 552 6.20 3.47 3.82
CA ASN A 552 5.47 2.35 3.24
C ASN A 552 4.76 2.75 1.93
N GLY A 553 4.13 3.93 1.89
CA GLY A 553 3.49 4.47 0.69
C GLY A 553 4.46 4.68 -0.48
N LEU A 554 5.72 5.02 -0.20
CA LEU A 554 6.80 5.13 -1.19
C LEU A 554 7.28 3.75 -1.63
N MET A 555 7.53 2.85 -0.69
CA MET A 555 8.05 1.51 -0.97
C MET A 555 7.18 0.71 -1.94
N ILE A 556 5.87 0.92 -1.92
CA ILE A 556 4.91 0.27 -2.84
C ILE A 556 4.97 0.86 -4.26
N ARG A 557 5.46 2.09 -4.43
CA ARG A 557 5.43 2.85 -5.69
C ARG A 557 6.78 2.97 -6.39
N LEU A 558 7.87 2.70 -5.68
CA LEU A 558 9.22 2.85 -6.22
C LEU A 558 9.66 1.57 -6.94
N ASP A 559 10.13 1.72 -8.18
CA ASP A 559 10.87 0.66 -8.87
C ASP A 559 12.34 0.70 -8.41
N LEU A 560 12.68 -0.21 -7.50
CA LEU A 560 14.04 -0.32 -6.96
C LEU A 560 15.07 -0.82 -7.97
N ARG A 561 14.68 -1.12 -9.23
CA ARG A 561 15.61 -1.35 -10.35
C ARG A 561 16.17 -0.05 -10.91
N ASP A 562 15.43 1.06 -10.77
CA ASP A 562 15.90 2.40 -11.11
C ASP A 562 16.82 2.92 -9.98
N PRO A 563 18.11 3.21 -10.27
CA PRO A 563 19.05 3.73 -9.28
C PRO A 563 18.58 5.01 -8.58
N ARG A 564 17.83 5.89 -9.26
CA ARG A 564 17.33 7.14 -8.69
C ARG A 564 16.25 6.88 -7.63
N GLN A 565 15.36 5.94 -7.92
CA GLN A 565 14.30 5.54 -7.01
C GLN A 565 14.82 4.71 -5.85
N LEU A 566 15.84 3.89 -6.09
CA LEU A 566 16.59 3.22 -5.03
C LEU A 566 17.20 4.26 -4.07
N ALA A 567 17.93 5.25 -4.58
CA ALA A 567 18.53 6.31 -3.76
C ALA A 567 17.49 7.09 -2.93
N LEU A 568 16.32 7.35 -3.51
CA LEU A 568 15.21 7.99 -2.81
C LEU A 568 14.66 7.13 -1.66
N GLU A 569 14.55 5.82 -1.87
CA GLU A 569 14.12 4.86 -0.84
C GLU A 569 15.12 4.79 0.32
N GLN A 570 16.44 4.78 0.05
CA GLN A 570 17.44 4.84 1.12
C GLN A 570 17.36 6.13 1.91
N GLY A 571 17.19 7.26 1.23
CA GLY A 571 16.95 8.53 1.89
C GLY A 571 15.69 8.50 2.76
N ALA A 572 14.60 7.90 2.28
CA ALA A 572 13.35 7.78 3.04
C ALA A 572 13.50 6.95 4.32
N LEU A 573 14.26 5.85 4.29
CA LEU A 573 14.60 5.08 5.49
C LEU A 573 15.50 5.88 6.44
N ALA A 574 16.51 6.57 5.91
CA ALA A 574 17.38 7.43 6.71
C ALA A 574 16.62 8.60 7.35
N ALA A 575 15.54 9.07 6.72
CA ALA A 575 14.72 10.18 7.23
C ALA A 575 14.13 9.86 8.61
N LEU A 576 13.74 8.60 8.87
CA LEU A 576 13.28 8.20 10.19
C LEU A 576 14.36 8.46 11.26
N ARG A 577 15.61 8.07 10.98
CA ARG A 577 16.74 8.25 11.89
C ARG A 577 17.12 9.72 12.06
N VAL A 578 17.14 10.48 10.97
CA VAL A 578 17.34 11.94 10.98
C VAL A 578 16.31 12.59 11.90
N GLY A 579 15.03 12.24 11.75
CA GLY A 579 13.96 12.77 12.59
C GLY A 579 14.07 12.36 14.06
N LEU A 580 14.35 11.09 14.36
CA LEU A 580 14.52 10.62 15.74
C LEU A 580 15.70 11.30 16.46
N ASN A 581 16.85 11.42 15.79
CA ASN A 581 18.00 12.13 16.33
C ASN A 581 17.68 13.62 16.52
N THR A 582 16.95 14.23 15.58
CA THR A 582 16.49 15.63 15.69
C THR A 582 15.58 15.82 16.91
N LEU A 583 14.61 14.93 17.14
CA LEU A 583 13.72 14.99 18.29
C LEU A 583 14.49 14.81 19.61
N ALA A 584 15.47 13.90 19.66
CA ALA A 584 16.31 13.71 20.83
C ALA A 584 17.12 14.98 21.14
N LEU A 585 17.76 15.57 20.13
CA LEU A 585 18.49 16.84 20.25
C LEU A 585 17.59 17.99 20.73
N ARG A 586 16.36 18.09 20.22
CA ARG A 586 15.40 19.13 20.62
C ARG A 586 14.94 19.02 22.08
N ARG A 587 14.94 17.81 22.66
CA ARG A 587 14.60 17.63 24.08
C ARG A 587 15.69 18.14 25.01
N VAL A 588 16.95 17.95 24.63
CA VAL A 588 18.08 18.31 25.49
C VAL A 588 18.61 19.73 25.23
N VAL A 589 18.43 20.29 24.02
CA VAL A 589 19.09 21.56 23.60
C VAL A 589 18.90 22.74 24.56
N ARG A 590 17.76 22.81 25.26
CA ARG A 590 17.48 23.89 26.22
C ARG A 590 18.14 23.71 27.58
N ALA A 591 18.44 22.46 27.95
CA ALA A 591 19.12 22.13 29.21
C ALA A 591 20.64 22.20 29.09
N LEU A 592 21.18 22.28 27.87
CA LEU A 592 22.61 22.36 27.62
C LEU A 592 23.17 23.74 27.98
N PRO A 593 24.45 23.82 28.41
CA PRO A 593 25.17 25.08 28.56
C PRO A 593 25.12 25.91 27.27
N SER A 594 25.07 27.24 27.39
CA SER A 594 24.90 28.15 26.24
C SER A 594 25.97 27.96 25.15
N ALA A 595 27.20 27.61 25.52
CA ALA A 595 28.30 27.34 24.61
C ALA A 595 28.03 26.17 23.64
N VAL A 596 27.23 25.19 24.04
CA VAL A 596 26.83 24.03 23.20
C VAL A 596 25.41 24.19 22.68
N GLY A 597 24.50 24.69 23.53
CA GLY A 597 23.09 24.87 23.22
C GLY A 597 22.85 25.87 22.08
N ALA A 598 23.59 26.98 22.04
CA ALA A 598 23.39 28.00 21.00
C ALA A 598 23.81 27.53 19.58
N PRO A 599 25.02 26.96 19.35
CA PRO A 599 25.36 26.39 18.05
C PRO A 599 24.40 25.28 17.60
N LEU A 600 23.99 24.41 18.53
CA LEU A 600 23.04 23.33 18.23
C LEU A 600 21.64 23.87 17.88
N ALA A 601 21.16 24.88 18.61
CA ALA A 601 19.89 25.52 18.31
C ALA A 601 19.88 26.20 16.94
N ASP A 602 20.98 26.87 16.55
CA ASP A 602 21.13 27.46 15.22
C ASP A 602 21.14 26.39 14.12
N ALA A 603 21.91 25.30 14.32
CA ALA A 603 21.94 24.18 13.38
C ALA A 603 20.55 23.55 13.17
N LEU A 604 19.78 23.33 14.24
CA LEU A 604 18.42 22.80 14.18
C LEU A 604 17.44 23.79 13.51
N ALA A 605 17.60 25.09 13.75
CA ALA A 605 16.78 26.12 13.12
C ALA A 605 17.04 26.23 11.61
N GLU A 606 18.30 26.14 11.17
CA GLU A 606 18.63 26.06 9.74
C GLU A 606 18.14 24.75 9.14
N LEU A 607 18.27 23.62 9.84
CA LEU A 607 17.77 22.33 9.36
C LEU A 607 16.26 22.37 9.11
N ALA A 608 15.49 23.00 10.01
CA ALA A 608 14.07 23.24 9.81
C ALA A 608 13.79 24.08 8.55
N ARG A 609 14.54 25.18 8.35
CA ARG A 609 14.40 26.04 7.15
C ARG A 609 14.77 25.28 5.88
N HIS A 610 15.83 24.49 5.91
CA HIS A 610 16.29 23.65 4.82
C HIS A 610 15.21 22.65 4.39
N PHE A 611 14.60 21.91 5.33
CA PHE A 611 13.56 20.94 4.99
C PHE A 611 12.25 21.59 4.50
N ARG A 612 11.88 22.78 5.00
CA ARG A 612 10.73 23.54 4.46
C ARG A 612 10.93 23.92 3.00
N ARG A 613 12.13 24.38 2.62
CA ARG A 613 12.50 24.68 1.23
C ARG A 613 12.38 23.42 0.35
N LEU A 614 13.01 22.32 0.76
CA LEU A 614 12.93 21.07 0.01
C LEU A 614 11.50 20.52 -0.11
N ALA A 615 10.64 20.72 0.89
CA ALA A 615 9.23 20.33 0.84
C ALA A 615 8.44 21.14 -0.21
N ARG A 616 8.81 22.41 -0.43
CA ARG A 616 8.29 23.28 -1.49
C ARG A 616 8.94 23.03 -2.85
N ARG A 617 9.85 22.04 -2.94
CA ARG A 617 10.67 21.73 -4.12
C ARG A 617 11.68 22.83 -4.48
N GLU A 618 12.01 23.68 -3.52
CA GLU A 618 13.07 24.67 -3.65
C GLU A 618 14.43 24.00 -3.34
N PRO A 619 15.46 24.17 -4.18
CA PRO A 619 16.80 23.66 -3.90
C PRO A 619 17.35 24.22 -2.58
N SER A 620 17.98 23.37 -1.77
CA SER A 620 18.57 23.77 -0.49
C SER A 620 19.74 22.84 -0.15
N VAL A 621 20.81 23.41 0.38
CA VAL A 621 22.02 22.68 0.82
C VAL A 621 21.85 22.33 2.31
N PRO A 622 22.13 21.09 2.75
CA PRO A 622 22.03 20.74 4.17
C PRO A 622 23.06 21.52 4.99
N PRO A 623 22.74 21.95 6.23
CA PRO A 623 23.63 22.79 7.05
C PRO A 623 24.72 21.96 7.75
N LEU A 624 25.53 21.24 6.97
CA LEU A 624 26.55 20.32 7.48
C LEU A 624 27.60 21.07 8.32
N ASP A 625 28.06 22.24 7.89
CA ASP A 625 29.07 23.04 8.61
C ASP A 625 28.58 23.47 10.01
N ARG A 626 27.29 23.81 10.12
CA ARG A 626 26.69 24.15 11.42
C ARG A 626 26.58 22.95 12.35
N LEU A 627 26.32 21.77 11.79
CA LEU A 627 26.31 20.52 12.55
C LEU A 627 27.72 20.12 12.99
N ASP A 628 28.73 20.34 12.13
CA ASP A 628 30.14 20.09 12.46
C ASP A 628 30.63 21.06 13.56
N ALA A 629 30.20 22.33 13.54
CA ALA A 629 30.45 23.29 14.62
C ALA A 629 29.76 22.90 15.94
N ALA A 630 28.49 22.48 15.89
CA ALA A 630 27.76 21.99 17.06
C ALA A 630 28.38 20.72 17.66
N LEU A 631 28.86 19.79 16.81
CA LEU A 631 29.58 18.59 17.24
C LEU A 631 30.88 18.96 17.95
N SER A 632 31.64 19.89 17.37
CA SER A 632 32.90 20.37 17.95
C SER A 632 32.67 21.01 19.33
N ALA A 633 31.62 21.85 19.46
CA ALA A 633 31.24 22.43 20.73
C ALA A 633 30.81 21.37 21.76
N ALA A 634 30.02 20.38 21.35
CA ALA A 634 29.59 19.28 22.22
C ALA A 634 30.75 18.42 22.74
N LEU A 635 31.77 18.17 21.90
CA LEU A 635 32.97 17.45 22.30
C LEU A 635 33.86 18.28 23.24
N ALA A 636 33.96 19.59 23.03
CA ALA A 636 34.83 20.45 23.82
C ALA A 636 34.23 20.86 25.17
N GLN A 637 32.92 21.15 25.21
CA GLN A 637 32.23 21.82 26.32
C GLN A 637 30.88 21.17 26.66
N GLY A 638 30.75 19.88 26.39
CA GLY A 638 29.52 19.10 26.63
C GLY A 638 29.09 19.04 28.10
N PRO A 639 27.98 18.34 28.39
CA PRO A 639 27.54 18.03 29.75
C PRO A 639 28.67 17.49 30.64
N ALA A 640 28.57 17.74 31.95
CA ALA A 640 29.54 17.21 32.92
C ALA A 640 29.52 15.68 32.98
N ASP A 641 28.35 15.06 32.71
CA ASP A 641 28.25 13.63 32.53
C ASP A 641 28.79 13.23 31.14
N GLU A 642 29.91 12.50 31.14
CA GLU A 642 30.55 12.02 29.92
C GLU A 642 29.65 11.10 29.07
N ALA A 643 28.72 10.37 29.70
CA ALA A 643 27.77 9.52 28.99
C ALA A 643 26.75 10.36 28.21
N GLU A 644 26.20 11.40 28.84
CA GLU A 644 25.29 12.36 28.18
C GLU A 644 26.01 13.13 27.06
N ALA A 645 27.26 13.55 27.29
CA ALA A 645 28.06 14.24 26.29
C ALA A 645 28.39 13.35 25.08
N ALA A 646 28.71 12.08 25.33
CA ALA A 646 28.95 11.11 24.26
C ALA A 646 27.68 10.81 23.46
N GLU A 647 26.52 10.69 24.13
CA GLU A 647 25.23 10.48 23.46
C GLU A 647 24.84 11.67 22.58
N LEU A 648 25.03 12.90 23.08
CA LEU A 648 24.83 14.12 22.31
C LEU A 648 25.68 14.15 21.04
N ALA A 649 26.98 13.84 21.16
CA ALA A 649 27.90 13.79 20.02
C ALA A 649 27.47 12.71 19.00
N VAL A 650 27.02 11.54 19.46
CA VAL A 650 26.49 10.46 18.60
C VAL A 650 25.25 10.93 17.83
N TRP A 651 24.31 11.63 18.45
CA TRP A 651 23.12 12.14 17.76
C TRP A 651 23.46 13.17 16.68
N ILE A 652 24.36 14.12 16.97
CA ILE A 652 24.79 15.15 16.01
C ILE A 652 25.57 14.51 14.85
N ALA A 653 26.55 13.65 15.14
CA ALA A 653 27.34 12.96 14.12
C ALA A 653 26.47 12.07 13.23
N ALA A 654 25.52 11.34 13.82
CA ALA A 654 24.60 10.51 13.07
C ALA A 654 23.67 11.33 12.16
N LEU A 655 23.15 12.46 12.65
CA LEU A 655 22.36 13.39 11.85
C LEU A 655 23.17 13.90 10.64
N ARG A 656 24.39 14.37 10.89
CA ARG A 656 25.30 14.90 9.88
C ARG A 656 25.65 13.87 8.81
N SER A 657 26.04 12.66 9.20
CA SER A 657 26.44 11.62 8.23
C SER A 657 25.27 11.18 7.35
N SER A 658 24.07 11.02 7.92
CA SER A 658 22.88 10.62 7.15
C SER A 658 22.42 11.70 6.15
N LEU A 659 22.56 12.99 6.49
CA LEU A 659 22.29 14.07 5.54
C LEU A 659 23.28 14.05 4.36
N ALA A 660 24.57 13.81 4.64
CA ALA A 660 25.60 13.77 3.61
C ALA A 660 25.47 12.57 2.65
N GLN A 661 25.05 11.40 3.16
CA GLN A 661 25.00 10.17 2.38
C GLN A 661 23.77 10.03 1.47
N HIS A 662 22.66 10.73 1.76
CA HIS A 662 21.43 10.62 0.97
C HIS A 662 20.97 11.96 0.38
N PRO A 663 21.76 12.57 -0.53
CA PRO A 663 21.44 13.87 -1.13
C PRO A 663 20.15 13.84 -1.97
N ALA A 664 19.74 12.67 -2.47
CA ALA A 664 18.50 12.51 -3.24
C ALA A 664 17.25 12.93 -2.42
N LEU A 665 17.24 12.65 -1.11
CA LEU A 665 16.14 13.07 -0.23
C LEU A 665 16.45 14.40 0.47
N PHE A 666 17.69 14.59 0.93
CA PHE A 666 18.09 15.69 1.82
C PHE A 666 18.74 16.88 1.11
N GLY A 667 18.66 16.94 -0.22
CA GLY A 667 19.23 18.05 -0.98
C GLY A 667 20.72 17.86 -1.25
N VAL A 668 21.18 18.44 -2.35
CA VAL A 668 22.55 18.29 -2.84
C VAL A 668 23.41 19.40 -2.24
N ALA A 669 24.58 19.05 -1.69
CA ALA A 669 25.64 20.02 -1.49
C ALA A 669 26.14 20.46 -2.87
N ARG A 670 26.01 21.76 -3.20
CA ARG A 670 26.56 22.31 -4.44
C ARG A 670 28.03 21.90 -4.49
N ARG A 671 28.41 21.01 -5.42
CA ARG A 671 29.83 20.76 -5.67
C ARG A 671 30.41 22.09 -6.10
N VAL A 672 31.37 22.59 -5.33
CA VAL A 672 32.21 23.72 -5.75
C VAL A 672 32.90 23.25 -7.03
N GLY A 673 32.40 23.68 -8.19
CA GLY A 673 32.89 23.21 -9.50
C GLY A 673 31.92 23.38 -10.67
N GLU A 674 30.59 23.34 -10.48
CA GLU A 674 29.62 23.57 -11.57
C GLU A 674 29.21 25.03 -11.66
N ALA A 675 30.21 25.89 -11.85
CA ALA A 675 30.06 27.28 -12.26
C ALA A 675 31.11 27.60 -13.33
N ALA A 676 31.11 26.83 -14.42
CA ALA A 676 31.64 27.16 -15.75
C ALA A 676 31.59 25.91 -16.65
N ALA A 677 30.42 25.67 -17.27
CA ALA A 677 30.30 24.99 -18.56
C ALA A 677 28.90 25.31 -19.12
#